data_AF-A0A949EJQ4-F1
#
_entry.id   AF-A0A949EJQ4-F1
#
_cell.length_a   1.000
_cell.length_b   1.000
_cell.length_c   1.000
_cell.angle_alpha   90.00
_cell.angle_beta   90.00
_cell.angle_gamma   90.00
#
_symmetry.space_group_name_H-M   'P 1'
#
loop_
_entity.id
_entity.type
_entity.pdbx_description
1 polymer ?
#
loop_
_entity_poly.entity_id
_entity_poly.type
_entity_poly.pdbx_seq_one_letter_code
_entity_poly.pdbx_strand_id
1 'polypeptide(L)'
;MNRFLQFSDQQILETTGKITQEMAQLKAEEEYLKGLDAFASVTYPIQLDTSKTYDVSKIANLNKYLDKAKAELGIEYEIVDGTGESVAFYNATDNKVYINKNLVAIATGLKKRKTSRAFQIFINDIFTQAVLYAQGKDKWTVWQERADYFKEHPEEYLLLADLLTNGAYDLIDDAPKSFNADKDYLTILRINTNLRKLQEAVESDKTGLSHRIGRRYFQRLERLKGLPGTLNMSVMTNWAMTKDQIEKAREFFIRSDDDIRLIDTELKKHEKKIQVAVIVGMHAEKIRLEPAGKDNPNGEDSLRTKVKQLEELFKDTNIDWELIFVAHPNSPDKSGKVVEDLTKRYYPGYYKSGKVRSIYMTGPVVGKGGKVEFGLADAISETEGHIPSDIALYTDADVTVDMRQTALLMKAMLLDEKNELRLDSEGNIKEDVVAFGSRVPSPPLPKDGGFAMPGLDPSPYAEENVVNAATKAINIKYLFPQLTEYGSKETQCGFKAYPRKILEKILPKTKDTTFSFDTELFTHALNLEAAIKEIGIFWSDSAPEASGTNVTERWRMFKSWIDQYKRLAPKETMSEQDLKAIEKLVDEGFNLAGQKKDTTDIAKKIVKIAGKLPKHKKKEPEIAPYPLGLEIDKNASLDSAKTDNLNMYLDNSGYGYELESFTNGGYAVYDADKKIVKINRALAQFTPAYGATDASRAFAILINDMIQHALLYAQGKDKWTVWQERADYFKEHPEEYLLLADLLTN
;
A
#
# COMPACT_ATOMS: atom_id res chain seq x y z
N MET A 1 -12.53 33.33 45.75
CA MET A 1 -13.01 34.33 44.77
C MET A 1 -12.25 35.62 45.01
N ASN A 2 -11.85 36.35 43.96
CA ASN A 2 -11.16 37.66 43.97
C ASN A 2 -9.62 37.68 43.97
N ARG A 3 -9.01 36.97 43.02
CA ARG A 3 -7.78 37.44 42.35
C ARG A 3 -7.89 37.14 40.87
N PHE A 4 -8.77 37.87 40.19
CA PHE A 4 -8.77 37.94 38.73
C PHE A 4 -8.29 39.32 38.32
N LEU A 5 -7.37 39.29 37.37
CA LEU A 5 -6.59 40.40 36.82
C LEU A 5 -7.49 41.58 36.44
N GLN A 6 -7.29 42.73 37.08
CA GLN A 6 -7.78 44.01 36.57
C GLN A 6 -6.79 44.50 35.51
N PHE A 7 -7.07 44.18 34.24
CA PHE A 7 -6.50 44.96 33.15
C PHE A 7 -7.19 46.33 33.15
N SER A 8 -6.44 47.42 33.00
CA SER A 8 -7.04 48.74 32.85
C SER A 8 -7.83 48.80 31.54
N ASP A 9 -8.89 49.61 31.47
CA ASP A 9 -9.67 49.79 30.24
C ASP A 9 -8.80 50.16 29.04
N GLN A 10 -7.68 50.85 29.30
CA GLN A 10 -6.67 51.20 28.30
C GLN A 10 -5.89 49.98 27.78
N GLN A 11 -5.54 49.01 28.64
CA GLN A 11 -4.90 47.76 28.22
C GLN A 11 -5.85 46.85 27.43
N ILE A 12 -7.14 46.87 27.77
CA ILE A 12 -8.16 46.15 26.99
C ILE A 12 -8.32 46.78 25.62
N LEU A 13 -8.39 48.12 25.52
CA LEU A 13 -8.46 48.84 24.24
C LEU A 13 -7.24 48.62 23.35
N GLU A 14 -6.03 48.65 23.91
CA GLU A 14 -4.78 48.39 23.15
C GLU A 14 -4.69 46.94 22.66
N THR A 15 -5.08 45.98 23.50
CA THR A 15 -5.07 44.55 23.14
C THR A 15 -6.14 44.25 22.09
N THR A 16 -7.33 44.83 22.21
CA THR A 16 -8.42 44.66 21.24
C THR A 16 -8.07 45.34 19.90
N GLY A 17 -7.41 46.50 19.95
CA GLY A 17 -6.88 47.17 18.75
C GLY A 17 -5.86 46.32 18.00
N LYS A 18 -4.87 45.74 18.72
CA LYS A 18 -3.88 44.82 18.12
C LYS A 18 -4.51 43.57 17.53
N ILE A 19 -5.44 42.92 18.25
CA ILE A 19 -6.16 41.74 17.74
C ILE A 19 -6.97 42.10 16.48
N THR A 20 -7.62 43.26 16.45
CA THR A 20 -8.40 43.69 15.28
C THR A 20 -7.49 43.97 14.08
N GLN A 21 -6.30 44.53 14.32
CA GLN A 21 -5.29 44.78 13.28
C GLN A 21 -4.68 43.48 12.74
N GLU A 22 -4.33 42.54 13.63
CA GLU A 22 -3.84 41.20 13.24
C GLU A 22 -4.94 40.41 12.50
N MET A 23 -6.20 40.48 12.92
CA MET A 23 -7.31 39.83 12.21
C MET A 23 -7.60 40.48 10.85
N ALA A 24 -7.45 41.80 10.72
CA ALA A 24 -7.58 42.49 9.44
C ALA A 24 -6.40 42.14 8.50
N GLN A 25 -5.20 41.98 9.04
CA GLN A 25 -4.01 41.57 8.31
C GLN A 25 -4.09 40.10 7.88
N LEU A 26 -4.62 39.21 8.73
CA LEU A 26 -4.90 37.82 8.38
C LEU A 26 -6.02 37.69 7.33
N LYS A 27 -7.06 38.52 7.39
CA LYS A 27 -8.09 38.57 6.33
C LYS A 27 -7.53 39.10 5.01
N ALA A 28 -6.66 40.12 5.07
CA ALA A 28 -5.98 40.65 3.89
C ALA A 28 -4.99 39.64 3.31
N GLU A 29 -4.30 38.84 4.15
CA GLU A 29 -3.46 37.72 3.72
C GLU A 29 -4.31 36.58 3.14
N GLU A 30 -5.48 36.27 3.71
CA GLU A 30 -6.39 35.26 3.17
C GLU A 30 -6.99 35.69 1.82
N GLU A 31 -7.37 36.97 1.66
CA GLU A 31 -7.80 37.55 0.39
C GLU A 31 -6.65 37.69 -0.61
N TYR A 32 -5.42 37.98 -0.16
CA TYR A 32 -4.21 38.01 -0.97
C TYR A 32 -3.79 36.60 -1.43
N LEU A 33 -3.95 35.57 -0.58
CA LEU A 33 -3.72 34.17 -0.92
C LEU A 33 -4.81 33.65 -1.88
N LYS A 34 -6.08 34.01 -1.66
CA LYS A 34 -7.17 33.77 -2.63
C LYS A 34 -6.94 34.53 -3.95
N GLY A 35 -6.33 35.71 -3.88
CA GLY A 35 -5.89 36.50 -5.03
C GLY A 35 -4.68 35.90 -5.77
N LEU A 36 -3.74 35.28 -5.05
CA LEU A 36 -2.61 34.54 -5.60
C LEU A 36 -3.05 33.22 -6.25
N ASP A 37 -4.05 32.54 -5.67
CA ASP A 37 -4.70 31.38 -6.31
C ASP A 37 -5.48 31.80 -7.57
N ALA A 38 -6.06 33.01 -7.61
CA ALA A 38 -6.65 33.59 -8.82
C ALA A 38 -5.61 34.10 -9.83
N PHE A 39 -4.39 34.42 -9.39
CA PHE A 39 -3.23 34.76 -10.22
C PHE A 39 -2.40 33.53 -10.65
N ALA A 40 -2.70 32.35 -10.12
CA ALA A 40 -1.97 31.14 -10.42
C ALA A 40 -2.34 30.64 -11.82
N SER A 41 -1.40 30.75 -12.76
CA SER A 41 -1.41 29.88 -13.92
C SER A 41 -1.55 28.44 -13.44
N VAL A 42 -2.65 27.76 -13.76
CA VAL A 42 -2.83 26.38 -13.33
C VAL A 42 -2.09 25.48 -14.29
N THR A 43 -1.01 24.88 -13.82
CA THR A 43 -0.15 24.02 -14.62
C THR A 43 -0.81 22.67 -14.82
N TYR A 44 -0.74 22.17 -16.04
CA TYR A 44 -1.11 20.79 -16.33
C TYR A 44 -0.07 19.87 -15.67
N PRO A 45 -0.50 18.75 -15.03
CA PRO A 45 0.35 18.00 -14.11
C PRO A 45 1.29 17.02 -14.80
N ILE A 46 1.76 17.36 -16.00
CA ILE A 46 2.71 16.56 -16.76
C ILE A 46 3.86 17.47 -17.17
N GLN A 47 5.06 16.94 -17.02
CA GLN A 47 6.29 17.59 -17.47
C GLN A 47 6.90 16.85 -18.65
N LEU A 48 7.72 17.57 -19.43
CA LEU A 48 8.54 16.97 -20.48
C LEU A 48 10.01 17.03 -20.11
N ASP A 49 10.73 15.96 -20.44
CA ASP A 49 12.18 16.00 -20.54
C ASP A 49 12.57 16.90 -21.72
N THR A 50 13.01 18.12 -21.40
CA THR A 50 13.35 19.17 -22.36
C THR A 50 14.75 19.03 -22.95
N SER A 51 15.52 18.00 -22.58
CA SER A 51 16.87 17.77 -23.11
C SER A 51 16.90 17.43 -24.62
N LYS A 52 15.74 17.14 -25.21
CA LYS A 52 15.62 16.69 -26.61
C LYS A 52 15.35 17.87 -27.55
N THR A 53 16.17 17.97 -28.60
CA THR A 53 15.91 18.86 -29.73
C THR A 53 14.67 18.40 -30.49
N TYR A 54 13.80 19.34 -30.87
CA TYR A 54 12.60 19.05 -31.65
C TYR A 54 12.78 19.46 -33.12
N ASP A 55 12.13 18.69 -34.00
CA ASP A 55 12.06 18.99 -35.42
C ASP A 55 10.96 20.03 -35.67
N VAL A 56 11.36 21.23 -36.10
CA VAL A 56 10.46 22.35 -36.43
C VAL A 56 9.40 21.94 -37.46
N SER A 57 9.69 20.96 -38.32
CA SER A 57 8.73 20.44 -39.30
C SER A 57 7.49 19.81 -38.64
N LYS A 58 7.59 19.39 -37.36
CA LYS A 58 6.48 18.81 -36.60
C LYS A 58 5.54 19.84 -35.98
N ILE A 59 5.86 21.14 -36.00
CA ILE A 59 4.95 22.19 -35.50
C ILE A 59 3.60 22.11 -36.21
N ALA A 60 3.61 21.85 -37.53
CA ALA A 60 2.39 21.67 -38.31
C ALA A 60 1.55 20.46 -37.86
N ASN A 61 2.16 19.43 -37.26
CA ASN A 61 1.40 18.34 -36.67
C ASN A 61 0.78 18.77 -35.34
N LEU A 62 1.55 19.42 -34.46
CA LEU A 62 1.05 19.91 -33.18
C LEU A 62 -0.16 20.84 -33.37
N ASN A 63 -0.06 21.83 -34.26
CA ASN A 63 -1.16 22.75 -34.56
C ASN A 63 -2.44 22.01 -34.97
N LYS A 64 -2.36 20.93 -35.75
CA LYS A 64 -3.56 20.17 -36.13
C LYS A 64 -4.30 19.57 -34.92
N TYR A 65 -3.58 19.10 -33.90
CA TYR A 65 -4.20 18.58 -32.69
C TYR A 65 -4.81 19.71 -31.84
N LEU A 66 -4.10 20.83 -31.72
CA LEU A 66 -4.52 22.00 -30.94
C LEU A 66 -5.72 22.70 -31.58
N ASP A 67 -5.68 22.95 -32.89
CA ASP A 67 -6.79 23.54 -33.66
C ASP A 67 -8.06 22.69 -33.54
N LYS A 68 -7.90 21.36 -33.57
CA LYS A 68 -9.02 20.43 -33.38
C LYS A 68 -9.60 20.54 -31.97
N ALA A 69 -8.77 20.51 -30.93
CA ALA A 69 -9.25 20.64 -29.54
C ALA A 69 -9.89 22.01 -29.27
N LYS A 70 -9.31 23.09 -29.81
CA LYS A 70 -9.89 24.44 -29.80
C LYS A 70 -11.28 24.46 -30.44
N ALA A 71 -11.43 23.87 -31.63
CA ALA A 71 -12.71 23.83 -32.32
C ALA A 71 -13.77 23.02 -31.55
N GLU A 72 -13.37 21.97 -30.85
CA GLU A 72 -14.26 21.12 -30.05
C GLU A 72 -14.64 21.73 -28.69
N LEU A 73 -13.71 22.41 -28.02
CA LEU A 73 -13.85 22.83 -26.62
C LEU A 73 -13.95 24.36 -26.42
N GLY A 74 -13.71 25.15 -27.46
CA GLY A 74 -13.94 26.60 -27.46
C GLY A 74 -12.92 27.42 -26.67
N ILE A 75 -11.79 26.84 -26.25
CA ILE A 75 -10.71 27.57 -25.56
C ILE A 75 -9.58 27.93 -26.52
N GLU A 76 -9.14 29.17 -26.44
CA GLU A 76 -8.02 29.71 -27.20
C GLU A 76 -6.67 29.19 -26.66
N TYR A 77 -5.66 29.09 -27.53
CA TYR A 77 -4.34 28.63 -27.13
C TYR A 77 -3.21 29.45 -27.74
N GLU A 78 -2.05 29.42 -27.10
CA GLU A 78 -0.81 30.03 -27.60
C GLU A 78 0.36 29.06 -27.39
N ILE A 79 1.19 28.86 -28.42
CA ILE A 79 2.42 28.08 -28.28
C ILE A 79 3.53 29.02 -27.82
N VAL A 80 4.14 28.71 -26.68
CA VAL A 80 5.22 29.51 -26.10
C VAL A 80 6.52 28.72 -25.98
N ASP A 81 7.64 29.40 -26.18
CA ASP A 81 8.97 28.88 -25.82
C ASP A 81 8.99 28.75 -24.29
N GLY A 82 9.01 27.52 -23.77
CA GLY A 82 8.68 27.23 -22.38
C GLY A 82 9.68 27.85 -21.38
N THR A 83 9.16 28.59 -20.39
CA THR A 83 9.90 29.07 -19.20
C THR A 83 9.83 28.09 -18.02
N GLY A 84 9.63 26.79 -18.28
CA GLY A 84 9.50 25.76 -17.23
C GLY A 84 9.23 24.36 -17.80
N GLU A 85 9.11 23.38 -16.90
CA GLU A 85 9.01 21.95 -17.24
C GLU A 85 7.58 21.48 -17.63
N SER A 86 6.53 22.26 -17.32
CA SER A 86 5.13 21.85 -17.59
C SER A 86 4.81 21.87 -19.09
N VAL A 87 3.98 20.91 -19.53
CA VAL A 87 3.50 20.80 -20.92
C VAL A 87 2.53 21.89 -21.33
N ALA A 88 1.74 22.40 -20.38
CA ALA A 88 0.72 23.40 -20.63
C ALA A 88 0.33 24.09 -19.32
N PHE A 89 -0.16 25.32 -19.40
CA PHE A 89 -0.85 25.96 -18.28
C PHE A 89 -2.04 26.77 -18.77
N TYR A 90 -3.06 26.88 -17.94
CA TYR A 90 -4.20 27.75 -18.20
C TYR A 90 -4.00 29.09 -17.49
N ASN A 91 -4.21 30.19 -18.21
CA ASN A 91 -4.19 31.54 -17.67
C ASN A 91 -5.62 32.08 -17.55
N ALA A 92 -6.08 32.28 -16.32
CA ALA A 92 -7.42 32.79 -16.05
C ALA A 92 -7.62 34.24 -16.51
N THR A 93 -6.55 35.03 -16.66
CA THR A 93 -6.64 36.46 -17.01
C THR A 93 -7.10 36.67 -18.45
N ASP A 94 -6.55 35.89 -19.39
CA ASP A 94 -6.88 36.00 -20.81
C ASP A 94 -7.66 34.79 -21.35
N ASN A 95 -8.02 33.85 -20.47
CA ASN A 95 -8.79 32.64 -20.79
C ASN A 95 -8.13 31.82 -21.92
N LYS A 96 -6.81 31.66 -21.86
CA LYS A 96 -6.03 30.89 -22.84
C LYS A 96 -5.24 29.75 -22.20
N VAL A 97 -5.01 28.73 -23.01
CA VAL A 97 -4.05 27.66 -22.70
C VAL A 97 -2.72 27.97 -23.38
N TYR A 98 -1.67 28.07 -22.58
CA TYR A 98 -0.31 28.19 -23.07
C TYR A 98 0.29 26.81 -23.20
N ILE A 99 0.70 26.45 -24.42
CA ILE A 99 1.22 25.14 -24.78
C ILE A 99 2.74 25.25 -24.90
N ASN A 100 3.47 24.42 -24.16
CA ASN A 100 4.92 24.38 -24.24
C ASN A 100 5.35 23.83 -25.61
N LYS A 101 6.13 24.62 -26.35
CA LYS A 101 6.63 24.26 -27.68
C LYS A 101 7.44 22.96 -27.71
N ASN A 102 7.99 22.51 -26.59
CA ASN A 102 8.69 21.21 -26.52
C ASN A 102 7.76 20.01 -26.78
N LEU A 103 6.43 20.18 -26.70
CA LEU A 103 5.46 19.18 -27.17
C LEU A 103 5.61 18.82 -28.65
N VAL A 104 6.23 19.70 -29.46
CA VAL A 104 6.55 19.43 -30.86
C VAL A 104 7.44 18.20 -31.02
N ALA A 105 8.30 17.90 -30.04
CA ALA A 105 9.19 16.74 -30.06
C ALA A 105 8.42 15.42 -30.23
N ILE A 106 7.24 15.35 -29.61
CA ILE A 106 6.41 14.15 -29.50
C ILE A 106 5.15 14.19 -30.37
N ALA A 107 4.85 15.32 -31.01
CA ALA A 107 3.73 15.45 -31.91
C ALA A 107 3.88 14.51 -33.12
N THR A 108 3.13 13.41 -33.13
CA THR A 108 3.18 12.43 -34.22
C THR A 108 2.30 12.86 -35.39
N GLY A 109 2.67 12.48 -36.61
CA GLY A 109 1.79 12.68 -37.77
C GLY A 109 0.50 11.87 -37.64
N LEU A 110 -0.62 12.42 -38.11
CA LEU A 110 -1.97 11.82 -38.05
C LEU A 110 -2.11 10.42 -38.69
N LYS A 111 -1.09 9.95 -39.41
CA LYS A 111 -1.07 8.65 -40.10
C LYS A 111 -0.85 7.46 -39.15
N LYS A 112 -0.32 7.65 -37.92
CA LYS A 112 -0.10 6.56 -36.94
C LYS A 112 -1.32 6.39 -36.02
N ARG A 113 -2.22 5.43 -36.32
CA ARG A 113 -3.57 5.36 -35.74
C ARG A 113 -3.67 5.34 -34.21
N LYS A 114 -2.76 4.68 -33.47
CA LYS A 114 -2.85 4.60 -31.99
C LYS A 114 -2.16 5.78 -31.31
N THR A 115 -0.92 6.07 -31.70
CA THR A 115 -0.09 7.14 -31.11
C THR A 115 -0.69 8.52 -31.37
N SER A 116 -1.15 8.79 -32.61
CA SER A 116 -1.88 10.03 -32.91
C SER A 116 -3.17 10.15 -32.12
N ARG A 117 -3.89 9.05 -31.91
CA ARG A 117 -5.11 9.04 -31.11
C ARG A 117 -4.82 9.31 -29.63
N ALA A 118 -3.84 8.62 -29.04
CA ALA A 118 -3.42 8.84 -27.66
C ALA A 118 -2.96 10.30 -27.46
N PHE A 119 -2.22 10.84 -28.43
CA PHE A 119 -1.80 12.24 -28.41
C PHE A 119 -2.99 13.20 -28.51
N GLN A 120 -3.99 12.92 -29.35
CA GLN A 120 -5.22 13.72 -29.39
C GLN A 120 -5.99 13.66 -28.07
N ILE A 121 -6.11 12.48 -27.45
CA ILE A 121 -6.76 12.32 -26.13
C ILE A 121 -6.03 13.19 -25.09
N PHE A 122 -4.69 13.17 -25.09
CA PHE A 122 -3.87 14.01 -24.23
C PHE A 122 -4.10 15.51 -24.45
N ILE A 123 -4.14 15.97 -25.71
CA ILE A 123 -4.44 17.39 -26.01
C ILE A 123 -5.86 17.75 -25.59
N ASN A 124 -6.85 16.88 -25.83
CA ASN A 124 -8.23 17.10 -25.40
C ASN A 124 -8.32 17.16 -23.87
N ASP A 125 -7.53 16.36 -23.14
CA ASP A 125 -7.48 16.41 -21.68
C ASP A 125 -6.95 17.75 -21.17
N ILE A 126 -5.87 18.28 -21.75
CA ILE A 126 -5.33 19.62 -21.44
C ILE A 126 -6.42 20.69 -21.58
N PHE A 127 -7.10 20.72 -22.73
CA PHE A 127 -8.12 21.73 -23.00
C PHE A 127 -9.34 21.54 -22.09
N THR A 128 -9.72 20.31 -21.80
CA THR A 128 -10.85 20.04 -20.89
C THR A 128 -10.52 20.51 -19.48
N GLN A 129 -9.31 20.27 -18.98
CA GLN A 129 -8.88 20.82 -17.69
C GLN A 129 -8.93 22.35 -17.70
N ALA A 130 -8.49 23.00 -18.77
CA ALA A 130 -8.59 24.46 -18.90
C ALA A 130 -10.04 24.96 -18.88
N VAL A 131 -10.98 24.27 -19.53
CA VAL A 131 -12.43 24.58 -19.46
C VAL A 131 -12.93 24.48 -18.02
N LEU A 132 -12.50 23.47 -17.28
CA LEU A 132 -12.90 23.29 -15.89
C LEU A 132 -12.30 24.38 -14.99
N TYR A 133 -11.04 24.77 -15.20
CA TYR A 133 -10.43 25.92 -14.50
C TYR A 133 -11.11 27.24 -14.85
N ALA A 134 -11.49 27.45 -16.12
CA ALA A 134 -12.25 28.62 -16.55
C ALA A 134 -13.63 28.73 -15.87
N GLN A 135 -14.19 27.60 -15.42
CA GLN A 135 -15.41 27.54 -14.61
C GLN A 135 -15.16 27.82 -13.11
N GLY A 136 -13.92 28.13 -12.72
CA GLY A 136 -13.55 28.42 -11.33
C GLY A 136 -13.37 27.16 -10.46
N LYS A 137 -13.22 25.98 -11.06
CA LYS A 137 -12.98 24.74 -10.31
C LYS A 137 -11.52 24.68 -9.84
N ASP A 138 -11.31 24.18 -8.63
CA ASP A 138 -9.97 23.94 -8.11
C ASP A 138 -9.33 22.70 -8.75
N LYS A 139 -8.01 22.56 -8.59
CA LYS A 139 -7.20 21.47 -9.13
C LYS A 139 -7.78 20.08 -8.86
N TRP A 140 -8.28 19.82 -7.66
CA TRP A 140 -8.77 18.50 -7.27
C TRP A 140 -10.12 18.21 -7.89
N THR A 141 -11.02 19.19 -7.90
CA THR A 141 -12.31 19.08 -8.59
C THR A 141 -12.09 18.81 -10.08
N VAL A 142 -11.14 19.52 -10.72
CA VAL A 142 -10.76 19.26 -12.11
C VAL A 142 -10.30 17.82 -12.30
N TRP A 143 -9.37 17.33 -11.48
CA TRP A 143 -8.83 15.98 -11.60
C TRP A 143 -9.89 14.90 -11.37
N GLN A 144 -10.81 15.09 -10.42
CA GLN A 144 -11.90 14.15 -10.17
C GLN A 144 -12.85 14.08 -11.37
N GLU A 145 -13.23 15.21 -11.96
CA GLU A 145 -14.11 15.21 -13.14
C GLU A 145 -13.44 14.58 -14.37
N ARG A 146 -12.11 14.73 -14.51
CA ARG A 146 -11.37 13.99 -15.55
C ARG A 146 -11.36 12.49 -15.27
N ALA A 147 -11.16 12.08 -14.02
CA ALA A 147 -11.29 10.68 -13.60
C ALA A 147 -12.68 10.11 -13.91
N ASP A 148 -13.75 10.84 -13.64
CA ASP A 148 -15.13 10.43 -13.93
C ASP A 148 -15.38 10.27 -15.44
N TYR A 149 -14.80 11.14 -16.27
CA TYR A 149 -14.80 10.95 -17.72
C TYR A 149 -14.11 9.63 -18.11
N PHE A 150 -12.91 9.39 -17.59
CA PHE A 150 -12.13 8.20 -17.94
C PHE A 150 -12.73 6.90 -17.44
N LYS A 151 -13.49 6.93 -16.34
CA LYS A 151 -14.34 5.83 -15.87
C LYS A 151 -15.38 5.40 -16.91
N GLU A 152 -15.94 6.34 -17.65
CA GLU A 152 -16.89 6.08 -18.75
C GLU A 152 -16.18 5.77 -20.08
N HIS A 153 -14.89 6.13 -20.20
CA HIS A 153 -14.06 5.96 -21.39
C HIS A 153 -12.74 5.22 -21.10
N PRO A 154 -12.79 3.98 -20.56
CA PRO A 154 -11.60 3.28 -20.05
C PRO A 154 -10.55 2.96 -21.14
N GLU A 155 -10.95 2.82 -22.40
CA GLU A 155 -10.00 2.65 -23.50
C GLU A 155 -9.20 3.91 -23.82
N GLU A 156 -9.79 5.09 -23.61
CA GLU A 156 -9.09 6.37 -23.78
C GLU A 156 -8.13 6.61 -22.63
N TYR A 157 -8.54 6.26 -21.41
CA TYR A 157 -7.66 6.23 -20.25
C TYR A 157 -6.43 5.35 -20.49
N LEU A 158 -6.61 4.12 -20.97
CA LEU A 158 -5.48 3.22 -21.23
C LEU A 158 -4.50 3.79 -22.26
N LEU A 159 -4.99 4.45 -23.31
CA LEU A 159 -4.14 5.13 -24.29
C LEU A 159 -3.40 6.33 -23.69
N LEU A 160 -4.10 7.14 -22.91
CA LEU A 160 -3.51 8.29 -22.22
C LEU A 160 -2.46 7.84 -21.22
N ALA A 161 -2.79 6.88 -20.36
CA ALA A 161 -1.90 6.32 -19.35
C ALA A 161 -0.66 5.70 -20.00
N ASP A 162 -0.82 4.94 -21.09
CA ASP A 162 0.32 4.36 -21.80
C ASP A 162 1.22 5.43 -22.44
N LEU A 163 0.63 6.51 -22.98
CA LEU A 163 1.39 7.65 -23.49
C LEU A 163 2.19 8.33 -22.37
N LEU A 164 1.52 8.68 -21.27
CA LEU A 164 2.09 9.44 -20.14
C LEU A 164 3.10 8.63 -19.31
N THR A 165 3.02 7.30 -19.36
CA THR A 165 3.95 6.38 -18.69
C THR A 165 5.02 5.83 -19.64
N ASN A 166 5.22 6.46 -20.79
CA ASN A 166 6.25 6.10 -21.78
C ASN A 166 6.16 4.63 -22.24
N GLY A 167 4.94 4.10 -22.40
CA GLY A 167 4.70 2.74 -22.88
C GLY A 167 4.64 1.67 -21.79
N ALA A 168 4.46 2.03 -20.51
CA ALA A 168 4.45 1.05 -19.41
C ALA A 168 3.32 0.02 -19.52
N TYR A 169 2.28 0.31 -20.30
CA TYR A 169 1.19 -0.59 -20.61
C TYR A 169 1.33 -1.22 -22.01
N ASP A 170 2.40 -1.07 -22.80
CA ASP A 170 2.62 -1.77 -24.09
C ASP A 170 1.40 -1.75 -25.06
N LEU A 171 0.68 -0.62 -25.13
CA LEU A 171 -0.43 -0.41 -26.07
C LEU A 171 0.04 0.34 -27.32
N ILE A 172 0.96 1.29 -27.12
CA ILE A 172 1.54 2.20 -28.09
C ILE A 172 2.98 1.75 -28.37
N ASP A 173 3.21 1.18 -29.55
CA ASP A 173 4.49 0.56 -29.91
C ASP A 173 5.66 1.56 -29.99
N ASP A 174 5.36 2.85 -30.18
CA ASP A 174 6.31 3.94 -30.33
C ASP A 174 6.02 5.10 -29.36
N ALA A 175 5.62 4.77 -28.12
CA ALA A 175 5.41 5.77 -27.08
C ALA A 175 6.68 6.63 -26.91
N PRO A 176 6.58 7.97 -26.98
CA PRO A 176 7.72 8.84 -26.77
C PRO A 176 8.24 8.68 -25.33
N LYS A 177 9.56 8.51 -25.17
CA LYS A 177 10.23 8.42 -23.86
C LYS A 177 10.62 9.81 -23.35
N SER A 178 9.64 10.64 -23.01
CA SER A 178 9.93 12.03 -22.59
C SER A 178 8.90 12.60 -21.62
N PHE A 179 7.88 11.84 -21.22
CA PHE A 179 6.93 12.30 -20.23
C PHE A 179 7.41 11.98 -18.82
N ASN A 180 7.26 12.96 -17.93
CA ASN A 180 7.32 12.78 -16.50
C ASN A 180 5.97 13.21 -15.92
N ALA A 181 5.12 12.23 -15.62
CA ALA A 181 3.77 12.48 -15.15
C ALA A 181 3.75 12.70 -13.63
N ASP A 182 2.94 13.65 -13.15
CA ASP A 182 2.59 13.73 -11.74
C ASP A 182 1.94 12.41 -11.32
N LYS A 183 2.57 11.76 -10.34
CA LYS A 183 2.16 10.46 -9.82
C LYS A 183 0.76 10.54 -9.21
N ASP A 184 0.36 11.67 -8.65
CA ASP A 184 -0.94 11.84 -8.02
C ASP A 184 -2.05 11.87 -9.07
N TYR A 185 -1.85 12.59 -10.17
CA TYR A 185 -2.84 12.66 -11.26
C TYR A 185 -3.10 11.29 -11.88
N LEU A 186 -2.04 10.58 -12.29
CA LEU A 186 -2.19 9.23 -12.85
C LEU A 186 -2.76 8.23 -11.84
N THR A 187 -2.44 8.40 -10.55
CA THR A 187 -3.03 7.58 -9.49
C THR A 187 -4.53 7.82 -9.40
N ILE A 188 -4.98 9.08 -9.37
CA ILE A 188 -6.40 9.46 -9.34
C ILE A 188 -7.15 8.92 -10.56
N LEU A 189 -6.60 9.06 -11.76
CA LEU A 189 -7.23 8.48 -12.95
C LEU A 189 -7.34 6.96 -12.84
N ARG A 190 -6.27 6.29 -12.40
CA ARG A 190 -6.22 4.83 -12.27
C ARG A 190 -7.23 4.28 -11.27
N ILE A 191 -7.33 4.90 -10.08
CA ILE A 191 -8.22 4.42 -8.99
C ILE A 191 -9.70 4.63 -9.31
N ASN A 192 -10.03 5.54 -10.22
CA ASN A 192 -11.41 5.81 -10.62
C ASN A 192 -11.79 5.06 -11.91
N THR A 193 -10.81 4.59 -12.69
CA THR A 193 -11.07 3.92 -13.97
C THR A 193 -11.06 2.40 -13.83
N ASN A 194 -12.22 1.84 -13.50
CA ASN A 194 -12.45 0.40 -13.52
C ASN A 194 -12.60 -0.11 -14.97
N LEU A 195 -11.82 -1.13 -15.34
CA LEU A 195 -11.77 -1.72 -16.68
C LEU A 195 -12.90 -2.71 -16.99
N ARG A 196 -13.83 -2.98 -16.07
CA ARG A 196 -14.96 -3.89 -16.29
C ARG A 196 -15.79 -3.53 -17.51
N LYS A 197 -16.14 -2.24 -17.69
CA LYS A 197 -16.86 -1.77 -18.89
C LYS A 197 -16.08 -2.08 -20.17
N LEU A 198 -14.76 -1.98 -20.13
CA LEU A 198 -13.91 -2.33 -21.26
C LEU A 198 -13.93 -3.84 -21.54
N GLN A 199 -13.94 -4.68 -20.50
CA GLN A 199 -14.10 -6.14 -20.65
C GLN A 199 -15.43 -6.48 -21.34
N GLU A 200 -16.54 -5.94 -20.83
CA GLU A 200 -17.88 -6.12 -21.40
C GLU A 200 -17.97 -5.63 -22.86
N ALA A 201 -17.32 -4.50 -23.17
CA ALA A 201 -17.24 -3.97 -24.54
C ALA A 201 -16.41 -4.86 -25.48
N VAL A 202 -15.33 -5.46 -24.99
CA VAL A 202 -14.50 -6.40 -25.77
C VAL A 202 -15.29 -7.63 -26.19
N GLU A 203 -16.18 -8.11 -25.33
CA GLU A 203 -17.04 -9.27 -25.58
C GLU A 203 -18.20 -8.96 -26.54
N SER A 204 -18.82 -7.79 -26.37
CA SER A 204 -20.04 -7.40 -27.10
C SER A 204 -19.78 -6.74 -28.46
N ASP A 205 -18.75 -5.90 -28.62
CA ASP A 205 -18.43 -5.19 -29.86
C ASP A 205 -17.08 -5.63 -30.43
N LYS A 206 -17.06 -6.74 -31.17
CA LYS A 206 -15.83 -7.34 -31.73
C LYS A 206 -15.08 -6.50 -32.77
N THR A 207 -15.59 -5.33 -33.16
CA THR A 207 -14.98 -4.49 -34.23
C THR A 207 -14.60 -3.09 -33.77
N GLY A 208 -15.12 -2.64 -32.63
CA GLY A 208 -14.90 -1.32 -32.08
C GLY A 208 -13.47 -1.02 -31.63
N LEU A 209 -13.26 0.23 -31.22
CA LEU A 209 -12.02 0.65 -30.59
C LEU A 209 -11.79 -0.08 -29.27
N SER A 210 -12.81 -0.12 -28.41
CA SER A 210 -12.75 -0.76 -27.10
C SER A 210 -12.34 -2.22 -27.24
N HIS A 211 -12.84 -2.94 -28.24
CA HIS A 211 -12.33 -4.29 -28.56
C HIS A 211 -10.87 -4.29 -29.01
N ARG A 212 -10.43 -3.41 -29.92
CA ARG A 212 -9.03 -3.42 -30.39
C ARG A 212 -8.03 -3.09 -29.28
N ILE A 213 -8.35 -2.17 -28.38
CA ILE A 213 -7.51 -1.78 -27.24
C ILE A 213 -7.63 -2.82 -26.14
N GLY A 214 -8.85 -3.08 -25.67
CA GLY A 214 -9.15 -4.01 -24.59
C GLY A 214 -8.69 -5.43 -24.92
N ARG A 215 -8.91 -5.95 -26.12
CA ARG A 215 -8.40 -7.28 -26.51
C ARG A 215 -6.88 -7.34 -26.43
N ARG A 216 -6.16 -6.34 -26.96
CA ARG A 216 -4.68 -6.32 -26.85
C ARG A 216 -4.24 -6.24 -25.38
N TYR A 217 -4.96 -5.49 -24.56
CA TYR A 217 -4.70 -5.33 -23.13
C TYR A 217 -4.94 -6.64 -22.35
N PHE A 218 -6.18 -7.18 -22.38
CA PHE A 218 -6.56 -8.39 -21.66
C PHE A 218 -5.90 -9.65 -22.18
N GLN A 219 -5.56 -9.73 -23.47
CA GLN A 219 -4.78 -10.86 -23.99
C GLN A 219 -3.43 -11.03 -23.30
N ARG A 220 -2.89 -10.03 -22.61
CA ARG A 220 -1.63 -10.17 -21.84
C ARG A 220 -1.87 -10.90 -20.52
N LEU A 221 -3.01 -10.61 -19.90
CA LEU A 221 -3.50 -11.26 -18.68
C LEU A 221 -3.94 -12.70 -18.98
N GLU A 222 -4.47 -12.96 -20.18
CA GLU A 222 -4.78 -14.31 -20.65
C GLU A 222 -3.53 -15.07 -21.12
N ARG A 223 -2.60 -14.38 -21.79
CA ARG A 223 -1.31 -14.92 -22.24
C ARG A 223 -0.22 -14.73 -21.19
N LEU A 224 -0.55 -14.92 -19.92
CA LEU A 224 0.44 -15.22 -18.91
C LEU A 224 1.03 -16.61 -19.22
N LYS A 225 1.84 -16.67 -20.30
CA LYS A 225 2.63 -17.86 -20.64
C LYS A 225 3.44 -18.22 -19.41
N GLY A 226 3.44 -19.51 -19.07
CA GLY A 226 4.14 -20.01 -17.89
C GLY A 226 3.30 -20.05 -16.61
N LEU A 227 2.01 -19.69 -16.64
CA LEU A 227 1.13 -20.13 -15.55
C LEU A 227 1.11 -21.67 -15.50
N PRO A 228 1.11 -22.25 -14.29
CA PRO A 228 0.96 -23.69 -14.13
C PRO A 228 -0.31 -24.18 -14.81
N GLY A 229 -0.23 -25.32 -15.51
CA GLY A 229 -1.38 -25.89 -16.22
C GLY A 229 -2.55 -26.32 -15.32
N THR A 230 -2.33 -26.31 -14.00
CA THR A 230 -3.33 -26.52 -12.95
C THR A 230 -4.28 -25.32 -12.79
N LEU A 231 -3.84 -24.12 -13.19
CA LEU A 231 -4.62 -22.89 -13.09
C LEU A 231 -5.40 -22.66 -14.39
N ASN A 232 -6.71 -22.94 -14.36
CA ASN A 232 -7.60 -22.82 -15.52
C ASN A 232 -8.39 -21.51 -15.55
N MET A 233 -8.46 -20.78 -14.43
CA MET A 233 -9.03 -19.44 -14.36
C MET A 233 -7.99 -18.37 -14.73
N SER A 234 -8.41 -17.41 -15.55
CA SER A 234 -7.70 -16.14 -15.68
C SER A 234 -7.60 -15.45 -14.33
N VAL A 235 -6.48 -14.77 -14.09
CA VAL A 235 -6.36 -13.83 -12.97
C VAL A 235 -7.19 -12.60 -13.33
N MET A 236 -8.31 -12.42 -12.63
CA MET A 236 -9.20 -11.29 -12.87
C MET A 236 -8.66 -10.04 -12.19
N THR A 237 -8.59 -8.95 -12.94
CA THR A 237 -8.32 -7.62 -12.41
C THR A 237 -9.26 -6.64 -13.09
N ASN A 238 -9.89 -5.79 -12.29
CA ASN A 238 -10.74 -4.71 -12.76
C ASN A 238 -9.93 -3.43 -12.99
N TRP A 239 -8.61 -3.48 -12.87
CA TRP A 239 -7.75 -2.30 -12.88
C TRP A 239 -6.71 -2.36 -13.97
N ALA A 240 -6.32 -1.18 -14.44
CA ALA A 240 -5.20 -1.05 -15.33
C ALA A 240 -3.88 -1.33 -14.61
N MET A 241 -3.08 -2.22 -15.18
CA MET A 241 -1.80 -2.69 -14.68
C MET A 241 -0.74 -2.51 -15.76
N THR A 242 0.43 -2.02 -15.36
CA THR A 242 1.61 -1.97 -16.23
C THR A 242 2.13 -3.38 -16.51
N LYS A 243 3.01 -3.52 -17.50
CA LYS A 243 3.66 -4.80 -17.81
C LYS A 243 4.36 -5.41 -16.59
N ASP A 244 5.10 -4.60 -15.84
CA ASP A 244 5.84 -5.06 -14.66
C ASP A 244 4.89 -5.48 -13.52
N GLN A 245 3.76 -4.78 -13.36
CA GLN A 245 2.74 -5.18 -12.39
C GLN A 245 2.06 -6.49 -12.76
N ILE A 246 1.80 -6.72 -14.06
CA ILE A 246 1.24 -7.97 -14.56
C ILE A 246 2.22 -9.14 -14.30
N GLU A 247 3.50 -8.92 -14.58
CA GLU A 247 4.56 -9.90 -14.31
C GLU A 247 4.65 -10.22 -12.81
N LYS A 248 4.67 -9.19 -11.97
CA LYS A 248 4.68 -9.36 -10.52
C LYS A 248 3.45 -10.10 -10.01
N ALA A 249 2.25 -9.82 -10.52
CA ALA A 249 1.05 -10.59 -10.19
C ALA A 249 1.22 -12.06 -10.57
N ARG A 250 1.75 -12.34 -11.77
CA ARG A 250 2.00 -13.70 -12.26
C ARG A 250 2.89 -14.50 -11.31
N GLU A 251 3.96 -13.88 -10.81
CA GLU A 251 4.91 -14.51 -9.88
C GLU A 251 4.22 -14.98 -8.59
N PHE A 252 3.22 -14.25 -8.06
CA PHE A 252 2.45 -14.72 -6.90
C PHE A 252 1.70 -16.02 -7.18
N PHE A 253 1.09 -16.17 -8.36
CA PHE A 253 0.33 -17.37 -8.72
C PHE A 253 1.23 -18.56 -9.05
N ILE A 254 2.35 -18.33 -9.74
CA ILE A 254 3.37 -19.37 -9.98
C ILE A 254 3.90 -19.88 -8.63
N ARG A 255 4.36 -18.95 -7.78
CA ARG A 255 4.89 -19.30 -6.46
C ARG A 255 3.86 -20.02 -5.59
N SER A 256 2.59 -19.59 -5.63
CA SER A 256 1.55 -20.25 -4.86
C SER A 256 1.25 -21.68 -5.32
N ASP A 257 1.28 -21.94 -6.63
CA ASP A 257 1.17 -23.33 -7.13
C ASP A 257 2.41 -24.15 -6.74
N ASP A 258 3.63 -23.61 -6.92
CA ASP A 258 4.86 -24.30 -6.49
C ASP A 258 4.80 -24.64 -4.99
N ASP A 259 4.36 -23.68 -4.17
CA ASP A 259 4.21 -23.84 -2.73
C ASP A 259 3.18 -24.92 -2.39
N ILE A 260 2.03 -24.99 -3.07
CA ILE A 260 1.04 -26.05 -2.78
C ILE A 260 1.55 -27.43 -3.15
N ARG A 261 2.29 -27.56 -4.25
CA ARG A 261 2.90 -28.86 -4.66
C ARG A 261 3.97 -29.30 -3.69
N LEU A 262 4.74 -28.36 -3.15
CA LEU A 262 5.76 -28.65 -2.15
C LEU A 262 5.16 -29.09 -0.82
N ILE A 263 4.13 -28.37 -0.35
CA ILE A 263 3.37 -28.75 0.85
C ILE A 263 2.77 -30.15 0.67
N ASP A 264 2.10 -30.40 -0.45
CA ASP A 264 1.52 -31.71 -0.76
C ASP A 264 2.56 -32.84 -0.79
N THR A 265 3.74 -32.58 -1.36
CA THR A 265 4.84 -33.54 -1.40
C THR A 265 5.28 -33.94 0.01
N GLU A 266 5.48 -32.95 0.89
CA GLU A 266 5.88 -33.21 2.28
C GLU A 266 4.75 -33.87 3.08
N LEU A 267 3.48 -33.47 2.88
CA LEU A 267 2.35 -34.15 3.50
C LEU A 267 2.29 -35.63 3.09
N LYS A 268 2.48 -35.95 1.81
CA LYS A 268 2.53 -37.33 1.30
C LYS A 268 3.69 -38.13 1.88
N LYS A 269 4.89 -37.54 1.93
CA LYS A 269 6.10 -38.14 2.54
C LYS A 269 5.89 -38.53 4.01
N HIS A 270 5.10 -37.75 4.74
CA HIS A 270 4.78 -37.98 6.14
C HIS A 270 3.42 -38.65 6.37
N GLU A 271 2.76 -39.14 5.32
CA GLU A 271 1.42 -39.76 5.36
C GLU A 271 0.35 -38.89 6.07
N LYS A 272 0.51 -37.57 6.01
CA LYS A 272 -0.42 -36.61 6.60
C LYS A 272 -1.45 -36.15 5.56
N LYS A 273 -2.63 -35.83 6.06
CA LYS A 273 -3.68 -35.07 5.37
C LYS A 273 -4.13 -33.96 6.28
N ILE A 274 -4.52 -32.83 5.70
CA ILE A 274 -5.02 -31.69 6.48
C ILE A 274 -6.33 -31.15 5.89
N GLN A 275 -7.16 -30.58 6.75
CA GLN A 275 -8.41 -29.91 6.41
C GLN A 275 -8.24 -28.39 6.57
N VAL A 276 -8.64 -27.62 5.54
CA VAL A 276 -8.57 -26.16 5.54
C VAL A 276 -9.97 -25.55 5.42
N ALA A 277 -10.37 -24.71 6.38
CA ALA A 277 -11.61 -23.94 6.27
C ALA A 277 -11.34 -22.51 5.80
N VAL A 278 -12.18 -22.03 4.87
CA VAL A 278 -12.25 -20.63 4.44
C VAL A 278 -13.55 -20.01 4.96
N ILE A 279 -13.44 -18.98 5.79
CA ILE A 279 -14.56 -18.32 6.45
C ILE A 279 -14.84 -16.98 5.76
N VAL A 280 -16.11 -16.73 5.42
CA VAL A 280 -16.59 -15.49 4.82
C VAL A 280 -17.71 -14.90 5.68
N GLY A 281 -17.39 -13.87 6.46
CA GLY A 281 -18.38 -13.14 7.26
C GLY A 281 -19.19 -12.16 6.42
N MET A 282 -20.51 -12.32 6.36
CA MET A 282 -21.38 -11.55 5.46
C MET A 282 -22.29 -10.55 6.19
N HIS A 283 -22.42 -9.35 5.64
CA HIS A 283 -23.47 -8.40 6.01
C HIS A 283 -23.96 -7.66 4.76
N ALA A 284 -25.15 -8.00 4.27
CA ALA A 284 -25.70 -7.39 3.06
C ALA A 284 -24.87 -7.64 1.78
N GLU A 285 -24.39 -8.87 1.56
CA GLU A 285 -23.45 -9.25 0.48
C GLU A 285 -24.10 -9.85 -0.78
N LYS A 286 -25.43 -9.85 -0.91
CA LYS A 286 -26.16 -10.43 -2.05
C LYS A 286 -25.62 -9.94 -3.40
N ILE A 287 -25.34 -8.65 -3.50
CA ILE A 287 -24.82 -8.02 -4.71
C ILE A 287 -23.52 -8.69 -5.15
N ARG A 288 -22.58 -8.99 -4.24
CA ARG A 288 -21.30 -9.62 -4.58
C ARG A 288 -21.42 -11.11 -4.90
N LEU A 289 -22.30 -11.79 -4.17
CA LEU A 289 -22.54 -13.23 -4.34
C LEU A 289 -23.14 -13.56 -5.71
N GLU A 290 -24.05 -12.72 -6.18
CA GLU A 290 -24.71 -12.89 -7.47
C GLU A 290 -23.80 -12.45 -8.64
N PRO A 291 -23.95 -13.07 -9.82
CA PRO A 291 -23.19 -12.68 -10.99
C PRO A 291 -23.60 -11.30 -11.52
N ALA A 292 -22.69 -10.72 -12.29
CA ALA A 292 -22.94 -9.57 -13.13
C ALA A 292 -24.22 -9.74 -13.98
N GLY A 293 -25.05 -8.71 -14.04
CA GLY A 293 -26.22 -8.66 -14.90
C GLY A 293 -26.83 -7.28 -15.00
N LYS A 294 -27.89 -7.13 -15.81
CA LYS A 294 -28.58 -5.84 -16.00
C LYS A 294 -29.07 -5.23 -14.68
N ASP A 295 -29.56 -6.06 -13.77
CA ASP A 295 -30.09 -5.64 -12.46
C ASP A 295 -29.03 -5.70 -11.35
N ASN A 296 -27.86 -6.29 -11.63
CA ASN A 296 -26.72 -6.36 -10.73
C ASN A 296 -25.42 -6.08 -11.49
N PRO A 297 -25.20 -4.83 -11.94
CA PRO A 297 -24.03 -4.47 -12.75
C PRO A 297 -22.73 -4.59 -11.96
N ASN A 298 -22.79 -4.66 -10.63
CA ASN A 298 -21.63 -4.80 -9.76
C ASN A 298 -21.43 -6.25 -9.27
N GLY A 299 -22.21 -7.20 -9.77
CA GLY A 299 -22.11 -8.60 -9.35
C GLY A 299 -20.72 -9.17 -9.58
N GLU A 300 -20.16 -9.82 -8.56
CA GLU A 300 -18.80 -10.37 -8.56
C GLU A 300 -18.79 -11.89 -8.73
N ASP A 301 -19.96 -12.54 -8.63
CA ASP A 301 -20.08 -13.99 -8.63
C ASP A 301 -19.18 -14.66 -7.60
N SER A 302 -19.02 -14.02 -6.44
CA SER A 302 -17.89 -14.30 -5.54
C SER A 302 -17.90 -15.72 -4.99
N LEU A 303 -19.08 -16.31 -4.78
CA LEU A 303 -19.21 -17.71 -4.35
C LEU A 303 -18.62 -18.68 -5.38
N ARG A 304 -19.06 -18.59 -6.64
CA ARG A 304 -18.60 -19.51 -7.70
C ARG A 304 -17.13 -19.32 -8.00
N THR A 305 -16.68 -18.06 -7.99
CA THR A 305 -15.27 -17.70 -8.16
C THR A 305 -14.38 -18.32 -7.08
N LYS A 306 -14.72 -18.15 -5.79
CA LYS A 306 -13.95 -18.73 -4.68
C LYS A 306 -13.95 -20.26 -4.71
N VAL A 307 -15.09 -20.89 -5.00
CA VAL A 307 -15.17 -22.36 -5.15
C VAL A 307 -14.21 -22.84 -6.24
N LYS A 308 -14.24 -22.23 -7.43
CA LYS A 308 -13.36 -22.64 -8.53
C LYS A 308 -11.87 -22.40 -8.22
N GLN A 309 -11.54 -21.30 -7.56
CA GLN A 309 -10.17 -21.01 -7.12
C GLN A 309 -9.65 -22.04 -6.11
N LEU A 310 -10.46 -22.47 -5.15
CA LEU A 310 -10.12 -23.49 -4.16
C LEU A 310 -10.01 -24.89 -4.80
N GLU A 311 -10.93 -25.22 -5.73
CA GLU A 311 -10.83 -26.44 -6.53
C GLU A 311 -9.52 -26.50 -7.31
N GLU A 312 -9.12 -25.43 -8.00
CA GLU A 312 -7.86 -25.36 -8.75
C GLU A 312 -6.64 -25.53 -7.84
N LEU A 313 -6.61 -24.82 -6.70
CA LEU A 313 -5.47 -24.84 -5.79
C LEU A 313 -5.24 -26.22 -5.18
N PHE A 314 -6.28 -26.83 -4.63
CA PHE A 314 -6.17 -28.07 -3.84
C PHE A 314 -6.37 -29.34 -4.65
N LYS A 315 -6.58 -29.23 -5.97
CA LYS A 315 -6.73 -30.38 -6.86
C LYS A 315 -5.57 -31.36 -6.72
N ASP A 316 -5.90 -32.64 -6.53
CA ASP A 316 -4.96 -33.77 -6.47
C ASP A 316 -3.91 -33.67 -5.34
N THR A 317 -4.24 -32.95 -4.26
CA THR A 317 -3.42 -32.80 -3.06
C THR A 317 -3.93 -33.62 -1.87
N ASN A 318 -3.11 -33.79 -0.84
CA ASN A 318 -3.47 -34.32 0.49
C ASN A 318 -4.17 -33.27 1.38
N ILE A 319 -4.67 -32.20 0.79
CA ILE A 319 -5.35 -31.11 1.48
C ILE A 319 -6.80 -31.11 1.02
N ASP A 320 -7.72 -31.27 1.96
CA ASP A 320 -9.14 -31.04 1.72
C ASP A 320 -9.54 -29.67 2.25
N TRP A 321 -10.65 -29.13 1.75
CA TRP A 321 -11.08 -27.78 2.06
C TRP A 321 -12.59 -27.69 2.25
N GLU A 322 -13.02 -26.69 3.02
CA GLU A 322 -14.41 -26.26 3.11
C GLU A 322 -14.53 -24.74 3.02
N LEU A 323 -15.68 -24.27 2.54
CA LEU A 323 -16.00 -22.84 2.43
C LEU A 323 -17.27 -22.54 3.22
N ILE A 324 -17.11 -21.72 4.26
CA ILE A 324 -18.15 -21.42 5.25
C ILE A 324 -18.53 -19.93 5.12
N PHE A 325 -19.75 -19.67 4.67
CA PHE A 325 -20.33 -18.34 4.69
C PHE A 325 -21.14 -18.15 5.98
N VAL A 326 -20.88 -17.06 6.70
CA VAL A 326 -21.55 -16.78 7.97
C VAL A 326 -22.46 -15.57 7.83
N ALA A 327 -23.75 -15.76 8.11
CA ALA A 327 -24.74 -14.69 8.11
C ALA A 327 -25.46 -14.60 9.46
N HIS A 328 -26.14 -13.49 9.68
CA HIS A 328 -27.20 -13.42 10.68
C HIS A 328 -28.55 -13.77 10.02
N PRO A 329 -29.48 -14.50 10.68
CA PRO A 329 -30.80 -14.80 10.13
C PRO A 329 -31.56 -13.55 9.63
N ASN A 330 -31.36 -12.43 10.34
CA ASN A 330 -31.92 -11.12 10.01
C ASN A 330 -31.05 -10.28 9.06
N SER A 331 -30.16 -10.88 8.24
CA SER A 331 -29.41 -10.12 7.23
C SER A 331 -30.38 -9.37 6.32
N PRO A 332 -30.21 -8.05 6.08
CA PRO A 332 -31.18 -7.22 5.35
C PRO A 332 -31.58 -7.76 3.97
N ASP A 333 -30.64 -8.42 3.30
CA ASP A 333 -30.72 -8.94 1.93
C ASP A 333 -30.81 -10.47 1.87
N LYS A 334 -30.83 -11.14 3.01
CA LYS A 334 -30.78 -12.61 3.15
C LYS A 334 -29.56 -13.26 2.47
N SER A 335 -28.36 -12.68 2.55
CA SER A 335 -27.15 -13.22 1.89
C SER A 335 -26.92 -14.73 2.15
N GLY A 336 -27.17 -15.23 3.37
CA GLY A 336 -27.04 -16.67 3.67
C GLY A 336 -27.98 -17.55 2.83
N LYS A 337 -29.20 -17.09 2.59
CA LYS A 337 -30.15 -17.80 1.73
C LYS A 337 -29.70 -17.81 0.27
N VAL A 338 -29.11 -16.70 -0.18
CA VAL A 338 -28.51 -16.59 -1.52
C VAL A 338 -27.38 -17.61 -1.68
N VAL A 339 -26.49 -17.74 -0.69
CA VAL A 339 -25.43 -18.77 -0.69
C VAL A 339 -26.02 -20.17 -0.81
N GLU A 340 -27.04 -20.52 -0.01
CA GLU A 340 -27.68 -21.84 -0.10
C GLU A 340 -28.25 -22.12 -1.48
N ASP A 341 -28.97 -21.15 -2.06
CA ASP A 341 -29.66 -21.31 -3.33
C ASP A 341 -28.66 -21.40 -4.50
N LEU A 342 -27.61 -20.58 -4.49
CA LEU A 342 -26.51 -20.66 -5.46
C LEU A 342 -25.76 -21.99 -5.33
N THR A 343 -25.44 -22.44 -4.12
CA THR A 343 -24.74 -23.71 -3.90
C THR A 343 -25.60 -24.89 -4.34
N LYS A 344 -26.90 -24.92 -4.02
CA LYS A 344 -27.82 -25.96 -4.52
C LYS A 344 -27.90 -26.00 -6.04
N ARG A 345 -27.90 -24.82 -6.67
CA ARG A 345 -28.06 -24.68 -8.12
C ARG A 345 -26.80 -25.11 -8.89
N TYR A 346 -25.63 -24.65 -8.45
CA TYR A 346 -24.38 -24.79 -9.19
C TYR A 346 -23.46 -25.89 -8.64
N TYR A 347 -23.56 -26.22 -7.35
CA TYR A 347 -22.73 -27.22 -6.66
C TYR A 347 -23.57 -28.13 -5.74
N PRO A 348 -24.59 -28.84 -6.25
CA PRO A 348 -25.49 -29.65 -5.42
C PRO A 348 -24.76 -30.74 -4.62
N GLY A 349 -23.63 -31.24 -5.12
CA GLY A 349 -22.76 -32.18 -4.39
C GLY A 349 -22.14 -31.54 -3.14
N TYR A 350 -21.58 -30.33 -3.28
CA TYR A 350 -20.96 -29.59 -2.18
C TYR A 350 -21.96 -29.10 -1.14
N TYR A 351 -23.17 -28.76 -1.58
CA TYR A 351 -24.27 -28.47 -0.66
C TYR A 351 -24.62 -29.69 0.19
N LYS A 352 -24.76 -30.87 -0.43
CA LYS A 352 -25.12 -32.11 0.27
C LYS A 352 -24.02 -32.62 1.20
N SER A 353 -22.75 -32.48 0.79
CA SER A 353 -21.62 -32.94 1.60
C SER A 353 -21.20 -31.96 2.69
N GLY A 354 -21.77 -30.75 2.71
CA GLY A 354 -21.34 -29.68 3.61
C GLY A 354 -19.96 -29.10 3.26
N LYS A 355 -19.47 -29.28 2.03
CA LYS A 355 -18.19 -28.70 1.57
C LYS A 355 -18.29 -27.19 1.37
N VAL A 356 -19.48 -26.71 0.97
CA VAL A 356 -19.82 -25.29 0.92
C VAL A 356 -21.09 -25.08 1.74
N ARG A 357 -20.99 -24.32 2.83
CA ARG A 357 -22.07 -24.13 3.80
C ARG A 357 -22.39 -22.65 4.02
N SER A 358 -23.66 -22.37 4.26
CA SER A 358 -24.10 -21.13 4.89
C SER A 358 -24.53 -21.45 6.31
N ILE A 359 -23.86 -20.87 7.31
CA ILE A 359 -24.23 -21.01 8.71
C ILE A 359 -24.78 -19.70 9.25
N TYR A 360 -25.67 -19.82 10.24
CA TYR A 360 -26.36 -18.67 10.82
C TYR A 360 -25.98 -18.53 12.28
N MET A 361 -25.42 -17.38 12.61
CA MET A 361 -25.13 -17.04 13.99
C MET A 361 -26.42 -16.78 14.77
N THR A 362 -26.53 -17.41 15.94
CA THR A 362 -27.65 -17.22 16.87
C THR A 362 -27.31 -16.18 17.92
N GLY A 363 -28.25 -15.31 18.30
CA GLY A 363 -28.06 -14.29 19.33
C GLY A 363 -28.17 -12.86 18.79
N PRO A 364 -27.55 -11.86 19.44
CA PRO A 364 -27.58 -10.48 18.96
C PRO A 364 -26.87 -10.35 17.61
N VAL A 365 -27.36 -9.43 16.77
CA VAL A 365 -26.67 -9.05 15.53
C VAL A 365 -25.32 -8.43 15.91
N VAL A 366 -24.24 -9.16 15.71
CA VAL A 366 -22.88 -8.64 15.88
C VAL A 366 -22.27 -8.24 14.52
N GLY A 367 -21.19 -7.45 14.58
CA GLY A 367 -20.51 -6.89 13.41
C GLY A 367 -19.83 -7.94 12.52
N LYS A 368 -18.93 -7.51 11.64
CA LYS A 368 -18.18 -8.40 10.74
C LYS A 368 -17.32 -9.39 11.55
N GLY A 369 -16.58 -8.89 12.54
CA GLY A 369 -15.72 -9.71 13.39
C GLY A 369 -16.45 -10.83 14.11
N GLY A 370 -17.62 -10.56 14.67
CA GLY A 370 -18.39 -11.61 15.36
C GLY A 370 -18.87 -12.73 14.44
N LYS A 371 -19.15 -12.44 13.17
CA LYS A 371 -19.49 -13.48 12.17
C LYS A 371 -18.27 -14.29 11.78
N VAL A 372 -17.12 -13.65 11.61
CA VAL A 372 -15.86 -14.34 11.33
C VAL A 372 -15.47 -15.23 12.51
N GLU A 373 -15.51 -14.71 13.75
CA GLU A 373 -15.25 -15.49 14.96
C GLU A 373 -16.19 -16.69 15.11
N PHE A 374 -17.49 -16.50 14.85
CA PHE A 374 -18.46 -17.60 14.84
C PHE A 374 -18.10 -18.67 13.80
N GLY A 375 -17.71 -18.26 12.59
CA GLY A 375 -17.26 -19.20 11.56
C GLY A 375 -15.96 -19.90 11.89
N LEU A 376 -15.00 -19.20 12.50
CA LEU A 376 -13.75 -19.80 12.96
C LEU A 376 -14.01 -20.83 14.06
N ALA A 377 -14.94 -20.54 14.97
CA ALA A 377 -15.35 -21.47 16.03
C ALA A 377 -16.06 -22.71 15.45
N ASP A 378 -16.96 -22.53 14.47
CA ASP A 378 -17.63 -23.64 13.77
C ASP A 378 -16.60 -24.53 13.06
N ALA A 379 -15.68 -23.92 12.30
CA ALA A 379 -14.67 -24.61 11.50
C ALA A 379 -13.76 -25.54 12.32
N ILE A 380 -13.44 -25.18 13.56
CA ILE A 380 -12.58 -25.98 14.45
C ILE A 380 -13.36 -26.86 15.43
N SER A 381 -14.69 -26.78 15.43
CA SER A 381 -15.52 -27.56 16.34
C SER A 381 -15.64 -29.01 15.89
N GLU A 382 -15.60 -29.94 16.83
CA GLU A 382 -15.88 -31.34 16.56
C GLU A 382 -17.38 -31.59 16.74
N THR A 383 -18.08 -31.84 15.63
CA THR A 383 -19.52 -32.16 15.65
C THR A 383 -19.80 -33.40 14.80
N GLU A 384 -20.96 -34.03 15.03
CA GLU A 384 -21.35 -35.23 14.30
C GLU A 384 -21.42 -34.95 12.78
N GLY A 385 -20.52 -35.56 12.01
CA GLY A 385 -20.44 -35.40 10.56
C GLY A 385 -19.62 -34.21 10.07
N HIS A 386 -18.91 -33.49 10.94
CA HIS A 386 -17.98 -32.43 10.57
C HIS A 386 -16.57 -32.74 11.09
N ILE A 387 -15.59 -32.69 10.21
CA ILE A 387 -14.18 -32.88 10.56
C ILE A 387 -13.61 -31.50 10.88
N PRO A 388 -13.09 -31.28 12.11
CA PRO A 388 -12.45 -30.02 12.46
C PRO A 388 -11.33 -29.68 11.49
N SER A 389 -11.29 -28.43 11.05
CA SER A 389 -10.21 -27.93 10.22
C SER A 389 -8.91 -27.79 11.03
N ASP A 390 -7.78 -28.19 10.45
CA ASP A 390 -6.44 -28.01 11.02
C ASP A 390 -5.98 -26.54 10.87
N ILE A 391 -6.39 -25.91 9.77
CA ILE A 391 -6.15 -24.50 9.48
C ILE A 391 -7.50 -23.85 9.16
N ALA A 392 -7.81 -22.73 9.82
CA ALA A 392 -8.93 -21.91 9.45
C ALA A 392 -8.44 -20.51 9.04
N LEU A 393 -8.90 -20.05 7.89
CA LEU A 393 -8.59 -18.75 7.34
C LEU A 393 -9.87 -17.97 7.06
N TYR A 394 -9.82 -16.65 7.14
CA TYR A 394 -10.96 -15.83 6.74
C TYR A 394 -10.61 -14.90 5.60
N THR A 395 -11.62 -14.61 4.80
CA THR A 395 -11.55 -13.66 3.70
C THR A 395 -12.83 -12.83 3.59
N ASP A 396 -12.73 -11.69 2.90
CA ASP A 396 -13.88 -10.87 2.60
C ASP A 396 -14.79 -11.56 1.57
N ALA A 397 -16.07 -11.17 1.56
CA ALA A 397 -17.06 -11.75 0.66
C ALA A 397 -16.85 -11.38 -0.81
N ASP A 398 -15.98 -10.41 -1.07
CA ASP A 398 -15.60 -9.97 -2.40
C ASP A 398 -14.52 -10.85 -3.03
N VAL A 399 -14.18 -10.56 -4.29
CA VAL A 399 -13.10 -11.24 -5.02
C VAL A 399 -11.76 -10.51 -4.94
N THR A 400 -11.58 -9.62 -3.96
CA THR A 400 -10.38 -8.77 -3.85
C THR A 400 -9.11 -9.60 -3.68
N VAL A 401 -9.20 -10.73 -2.96
CA VAL A 401 -8.12 -11.72 -2.85
C VAL A 401 -8.51 -12.97 -3.60
N ASP A 402 -7.64 -13.40 -4.51
CA ASP A 402 -7.77 -14.69 -5.19
C ASP A 402 -7.36 -15.83 -4.26
N MET A 403 -8.26 -16.79 -4.03
CA MET A 403 -8.03 -17.90 -3.08
C MET A 403 -6.89 -18.82 -3.49
N ARG A 404 -6.44 -18.79 -4.75
CA ARG A 404 -5.25 -19.53 -5.19
C ARG A 404 -3.98 -19.05 -4.51
N GLN A 405 -3.96 -17.85 -3.92
CA GLN A 405 -2.83 -17.34 -3.14
C GLN A 405 -2.77 -17.88 -1.71
N THR A 406 -3.71 -18.73 -1.29
CA THR A 406 -3.75 -19.33 0.05
C THR A 406 -2.49 -20.13 0.38
N ALA A 407 -1.89 -20.80 -0.61
CA ALA A 407 -0.69 -21.61 -0.37
C ALA A 407 0.51 -20.78 0.07
N LEU A 408 0.57 -19.49 -0.28
CA LEU A 408 1.61 -18.58 0.20
C LEU A 408 1.56 -18.41 1.73
N LEU A 409 0.36 -18.36 2.32
CA LEU A 409 0.16 -18.32 3.77
C LEU A 409 0.48 -19.68 4.38
N MET A 410 -0.03 -20.75 3.76
CA MET A 410 0.15 -22.11 4.26
C MET A 410 1.62 -22.54 4.28
N LYS A 411 2.44 -22.16 3.28
CA LYS A 411 3.87 -22.47 3.28
C LYS A 411 4.57 -21.91 4.52
N ALA A 412 4.29 -20.65 4.85
CA ALA A 412 4.87 -20.01 6.02
C ALA A 412 4.43 -20.67 7.34
N MET A 413 3.25 -21.29 7.36
CA MET A 413 2.73 -22.02 8.51
C MET A 413 3.30 -23.43 8.60
N LEU A 414 3.39 -24.15 7.48
CA LEU A 414 3.61 -25.60 7.45
C LEU A 414 5.05 -26.00 7.18
N LEU A 415 5.82 -25.20 6.43
CA LEU A 415 7.17 -25.57 6.02
C LEU A 415 8.22 -24.72 6.73
N ASP A 416 9.39 -25.30 6.98
CA ASP A 416 10.55 -24.60 7.51
C ASP A 416 11.39 -23.95 6.39
N GLU A 417 12.55 -23.38 6.74
CA GLU A 417 13.45 -22.71 5.78
C GLU A 417 14.09 -23.66 4.77
N LYS A 418 14.08 -24.97 5.06
CA LYS A 418 14.55 -26.03 4.15
C LYS A 418 13.41 -26.60 3.31
N ASN A 419 12.20 -26.05 3.44
CA ASN A 419 10.97 -26.54 2.86
C ASN A 419 10.56 -27.95 3.34
N GLU A 420 10.94 -28.32 4.57
CA GLU A 420 10.49 -29.56 5.20
C GLU A 420 9.25 -29.28 6.07
N LEU A 421 8.39 -30.29 6.24
CA LEU A 421 7.22 -30.15 7.11
C LEU A 421 7.66 -29.85 8.55
N ARG A 422 7.09 -28.81 9.15
CA ARG A 422 7.36 -28.44 10.53
C ARG A 422 6.65 -29.42 11.46
N LEU A 423 7.42 -30.33 12.03
CA LEU A 423 6.93 -31.33 12.96
C LEU A 423 7.40 -31.04 14.39
N ASP A 424 6.56 -31.36 15.37
CA ASP A 424 6.97 -31.41 16.78
C ASP A 424 7.69 -32.73 17.12
N SER A 425 8.11 -32.88 18.38
CA SER A 425 8.81 -34.08 18.86
C SER A 425 8.00 -35.38 18.75
N GLU A 426 6.69 -35.28 18.56
CA GLU A 426 5.77 -36.41 18.42
C GLU A 426 5.44 -36.71 16.95
N GLY A 427 5.99 -35.94 16.00
CA GLY A 427 5.71 -36.08 14.58
C GLY A 427 4.36 -35.51 14.16
N ASN A 428 3.76 -34.61 14.96
CA ASN A 428 2.58 -33.85 14.58
C ASN A 428 3.00 -32.52 13.93
N ILE A 429 2.15 -31.98 13.05
CA ILE A 429 2.39 -30.67 12.45
C ILE A 429 2.43 -29.61 13.55
N LYS A 430 3.46 -28.76 13.53
CA LYS A 430 3.64 -27.69 14.49
C LYS A 430 2.65 -26.57 14.21
N GLU A 431 1.82 -26.25 15.20
CA GLU A 431 0.70 -25.30 15.09
C GLU A 431 0.96 -24.01 15.88
N ASP A 432 2.12 -23.38 15.64
CA ASP A 432 2.61 -22.21 16.37
C ASP A 432 2.82 -20.98 15.48
N VAL A 433 2.38 -21.03 14.21
CA VAL A 433 2.47 -19.90 13.27
C VAL A 433 1.11 -19.51 12.73
N VAL A 434 0.80 -18.22 12.88
CA VAL A 434 -0.29 -17.53 12.18
C VAL A 434 0.31 -16.84 10.97
N ALA A 435 -0.39 -16.83 9.84
CA ALA A 435 0.05 -16.12 8.64
C ALA A 435 -1.03 -15.15 8.15
N PHE A 436 -0.63 -14.06 7.52
CA PHE A 436 -1.58 -13.13 6.90
C PHE A 436 -1.04 -12.53 5.60
N GLY A 437 -1.98 -12.23 4.71
CA GLY A 437 -1.70 -11.54 3.47
C GLY A 437 -1.60 -10.04 3.66
N SER A 438 -0.45 -9.48 3.31
CA SER A 438 -0.15 -8.05 3.37
C SER A 438 -0.04 -7.46 1.97
N ARG A 439 -0.58 -6.27 1.82
CA ARG A 439 -0.47 -5.42 0.64
C ARG A 439 0.87 -4.68 0.58
N VAL A 440 1.56 -4.55 1.72
CA VAL A 440 2.83 -3.80 1.88
C VAL A 440 3.71 -4.46 2.96
N PRO A 441 4.21 -5.69 2.72
CA PRO A 441 4.94 -6.44 3.75
C PRO A 441 6.21 -5.70 4.19
N SER A 442 6.57 -5.86 5.47
CA SER A 442 7.79 -5.26 6.01
C SER A 442 9.08 -5.95 5.56
N PRO A 443 10.20 -5.21 5.39
CA PRO A 443 11.54 -5.78 5.28
C PRO A 443 11.84 -6.70 6.48
N PRO A 444 12.70 -7.73 6.36
CA PRO A 444 13.67 -8.00 5.28
C PRO A 444 13.13 -8.89 4.15
N LEU A 445 11.83 -9.15 4.09
CA LEU A 445 11.23 -9.90 2.99
C LEU A 445 11.61 -9.23 1.65
N PRO A 446 11.93 -10.03 0.62
CA PRO A 446 12.54 -9.53 -0.62
C PRO A 446 11.69 -8.44 -1.27
N LYS A 447 12.30 -7.70 -2.20
CA LYS A 447 11.70 -6.64 -3.03
C LYS A 447 10.39 -7.08 -3.74
N ASP A 448 10.04 -8.37 -3.69
CA ASP A 448 8.83 -9.05 -4.13
C ASP A 448 7.62 -8.84 -3.17
N GLY A 449 7.60 -7.72 -2.45
CA GLY A 449 6.53 -7.38 -1.51
C GLY A 449 5.15 -7.44 -2.17
N GLY A 450 4.11 -7.72 -1.38
CA GLY A 450 2.72 -7.63 -1.81
C GLY A 450 2.42 -6.29 -2.49
N PHE A 451 1.35 -6.26 -3.26
CA PHE A 451 0.85 -5.01 -3.83
C PHE A 451 -0.65 -5.11 -4.09
N ALA A 452 -1.32 -3.96 -4.10
CA ALA A 452 -2.75 -3.87 -4.36
C ALA A 452 -3.07 -3.13 -5.65
N MET A 453 -4.21 -3.47 -6.24
CA MET A 453 -4.84 -2.80 -7.37
C MET A 453 -6.26 -2.39 -6.97
N PRO A 454 -6.65 -1.10 -7.12
CA PRO A 454 -5.73 -0.03 -7.49
C PRO A 454 -4.69 0.14 -6.35
N GLY A 455 -3.52 0.72 -6.66
CA GLY A 455 -2.50 0.96 -5.64
C GLY A 455 -3.15 1.57 -4.40
N LEU A 456 -2.80 1.05 -3.22
CA LEU A 456 -3.52 1.09 -1.93
C LEU A 456 -4.10 2.43 -1.41
N ASP A 457 -4.01 3.52 -2.15
CA ASP A 457 -4.66 4.78 -1.84
C ASP A 457 -5.79 5.01 -2.87
N PRO A 458 -7.08 4.95 -2.46
CA PRO A 458 -8.01 5.94 -2.97
C PRO A 458 -7.42 7.33 -2.67
N SER A 459 -7.83 8.39 -3.38
CA SER A 459 -7.28 9.76 -3.20
C SER A 459 -6.89 10.00 -1.73
N PRO A 460 -5.61 10.28 -1.39
CA PRO A 460 -5.18 10.43 0.02
C PRO A 460 -5.92 11.58 0.73
N TYR A 461 -6.66 12.37 -0.05
CA TYR A 461 -7.48 13.49 0.37
C TYR A 461 -8.94 13.12 0.60
N ALA A 462 -9.41 11.93 0.19
CA ALA A 462 -10.73 11.45 0.58
C ALA A 462 -10.80 11.39 2.11
N GLU A 463 -11.89 11.90 2.68
CA GLU A 463 -12.06 12.05 4.13
C GLU A 463 -11.73 10.75 4.87
N GLU A 464 -12.23 9.62 4.39
CA GLU A 464 -11.97 8.28 4.95
C GLU A 464 -10.48 7.90 4.98
N ASN A 465 -9.69 8.34 4.00
CA ASN A 465 -8.25 8.10 3.94
C ASN A 465 -7.47 9.02 4.86
N VAL A 466 -7.88 10.29 4.96
CA VAL A 466 -7.31 11.22 5.95
C VAL A 466 -7.54 10.68 7.36
N VAL A 467 -8.74 10.19 7.65
CA VAL A 467 -9.06 9.53 8.92
C VAL A 467 -8.24 8.26 9.09
N ASN A 468 -8.17 7.37 8.08
CA ASN A 468 -7.36 6.16 8.15
C ASN A 468 -5.87 6.45 8.43
N ALA A 469 -5.28 7.44 7.76
CA ALA A 469 -3.89 7.85 7.97
C ALA A 469 -3.67 8.41 9.39
N ALA A 470 -4.58 9.28 9.85
CA ALA A 470 -4.52 9.86 11.19
C ALA A 470 -4.62 8.80 12.29
N THR A 471 -5.55 7.86 12.15
CA THR A 471 -5.77 6.79 13.13
C THR A 471 -4.66 5.74 13.09
N LYS A 472 -4.12 5.39 11.91
CA LYS A 472 -2.98 4.48 11.76
C LYS A 472 -1.72 4.99 12.46
N ALA A 473 -1.50 6.31 12.48
CA ALA A 473 -0.38 6.94 13.19
C ALA A 473 -0.42 6.67 14.71
N ILE A 474 -1.60 6.47 15.28
CA ILE A 474 -1.79 6.13 16.69
C ILE A 474 -1.84 4.62 16.90
N ASN A 475 -2.64 3.91 16.10
CA ASN A 475 -2.97 2.50 16.26
C ASN A 475 -1.72 1.62 16.40
N ILE A 476 -0.85 1.64 15.39
CA ILE A 476 0.31 0.75 15.32
C ILE A 476 1.34 1.11 16.39
N LYS A 477 1.63 2.41 16.57
CA LYS A 477 2.71 2.88 17.45
C LYS A 477 2.38 2.87 18.93
N TYR A 478 1.12 3.12 19.30
CA TYR A 478 0.73 3.35 20.69
C TYR A 478 -0.30 2.31 21.15
N LEU A 479 -1.32 1.99 20.36
CA LEU A 479 -2.36 1.07 20.83
C LEU A 479 -1.91 -0.40 20.81
N PHE A 480 -1.07 -0.77 19.84
CA PHE A 480 -0.56 -2.15 19.73
C PHE A 480 0.94 -2.16 19.44
N PRO A 481 1.78 -1.66 20.37
CA PRO A 481 3.24 -1.60 20.18
C PRO A 481 3.84 -2.97 19.86
N GLN A 482 3.29 -4.06 20.39
CA GLN A 482 3.72 -5.43 20.12
C GLN A 482 3.64 -5.80 18.62
N LEU A 483 2.66 -5.26 17.88
CA LEU A 483 2.55 -5.48 16.43
C LEU A 483 3.64 -4.70 15.67
N THR A 484 4.01 -3.51 16.16
CA THR A 484 5.17 -2.74 15.64
C THR A 484 6.49 -3.40 15.98
N GLU A 485 6.61 -3.94 17.19
CA GLU A 485 7.82 -4.64 17.65
C GLU A 485 8.10 -5.85 16.77
N TYR A 486 7.05 -6.59 16.41
CA TYR A 486 7.08 -7.67 15.44
C TYR A 486 7.47 -7.20 14.01
N GLY A 487 7.30 -5.90 13.73
CA GLY A 487 7.65 -5.31 12.45
C GLY A 487 6.50 -5.24 11.45
N SER A 488 5.27 -5.57 11.82
CA SER A 488 4.13 -5.49 10.88
C SER A 488 3.79 -4.04 10.51
N LYS A 489 3.53 -3.78 9.22
CA LYS A 489 3.04 -2.48 8.71
C LYS A 489 1.54 -2.45 8.43
N GLU A 490 0.90 -3.61 8.41
CA GLU A 490 -0.51 -3.79 8.10
C GLU A 490 -1.16 -4.72 9.13
N THR A 491 -1.94 -4.12 10.04
CA THR A 491 -2.62 -4.84 11.11
C THR A 491 -4.06 -5.23 10.77
N GLN A 492 -4.60 -4.64 9.71
CA GLN A 492 -6.00 -4.72 9.29
C GLN A 492 -6.05 -5.21 7.85
N CYS A 493 -6.16 -6.53 7.68
CA CYS A 493 -6.27 -7.17 6.38
C CYS A 493 -7.22 -8.36 6.47
N GLY A 494 -8.21 -8.39 5.57
CA GLY A 494 -9.21 -9.46 5.51
C GLY A 494 -8.68 -10.73 4.83
N PHE A 495 -7.44 -11.15 5.10
CA PHE A 495 -6.90 -12.42 4.59
C PHE A 495 -5.86 -12.99 5.54
N LYS A 496 -6.32 -13.80 6.50
CA LYS A 496 -5.47 -14.34 7.57
C LYS A 496 -5.80 -15.80 7.84
N ALA A 497 -4.78 -16.58 8.19
CA ALA A 497 -4.85 -18.01 8.46
C ALA A 497 -4.28 -18.33 9.84
N TYR A 498 -5.00 -19.13 10.59
CA TYR A 498 -4.66 -19.55 11.94
C TYR A 498 -4.70 -21.08 12.04
N PRO A 499 -3.76 -21.70 12.77
CA PRO A 499 -3.86 -23.10 13.08
C PRO A 499 -4.90 -23.31 14.18
N ARG A 500 -5.54 -24.47 14.14
CA ARG A 500 -6.63 -24.85 15.05
C ARG A 500 -6.25 -24.67 16.52
N LYS A 501 -5.09 -25.20 16.95
CA LYS A 501 -4.65 -25.11 18.36
C LYS A 501 -4.48 -23.69 18.88
N ILE A 502 -4.23 -22.71 18.01
CA ILE A 502 -4.20 -21.30 18.42
C ILE A 502 -5.63 -20.78 18.57
N LEU A 503 -6.51 -21.03 17.60
CA LEU A 503 -7.90 -20.59 17.63
C LEU A 503 -8.66 -21.09 18.86
N GLU A 504 -8.50 -22.37 19.21
CA GLU A 504 -9.10 -22.98 20.41
C GLU A 504 -8.77 -22.19 21.70
N LYS A 505 -7.59 -21.55 21.75
CA LYS A 505 -7.10 -20.79 22.92
C LYS A 505 -7.46 -19.31 22.89
N ILE A 506 -7.62 -18.71 21.70
CA ILE A 506 -7.84 -17.27 21.55
C ILE A 506 -9.31 -16.89 21.38
N LEU A 507 -10.12 -17.68 20.66
CA LEU A 507 -11.53 -17.35 20.40
C LEU A 507 -12.36 -17.19 21.68
N PRO A 508 -12.17 -17.98 22.76
CA PRO A 508 -12.92 -17.75 24.01
C PRO A 508 -12.61 -16.41 24.71
N LYS A 509 -11.56 -15.69 24.26
CA LYS A 509 -11.09 -14.43 24.86
C LYS A 509 -11.48 -13.20 24.05
N THR A 510 -11.91 -13.37 22.79
CA THR A 510 -12.29 -12.25 21.92
C THR A 510 -13.57 -11.59 22.40
N LYS A 511 -13.68 -10.28 22.19
CA LYS A 511 -14.81 -9.44 22.61
C LYS A 511 -15.20 -8.43 21.55
N ASP A 512 -14.27 -8.01 20.70
CA ASP A 512 -14.51 -7.06 19.63
C ASP A 512 -15.12 -7.76 18.42
N THR A 513 -16.41 -7.53 18.23
CA THR A 513 -17.14 -8.11 17.10
C THR A 513 -17.22 -7.18 15.88
N THR A 514 -16.52 -6.04 15.90
CA THR A 514 -16.58 -4.99 14.87
C THR A 514 -15.59 -5.25 13.72
N PHE A 515 -15.22 -4.22 12.95
CA PHE A 515 -14.22 -4.32 11.89
C PHE A 515 -12.78 -4.42 12.41
N SER A 516 -12.53 -4.11 13.68
CA SER A 516 -11.19 -4.16 14.30
C SER A 516 -10.86 -5.49 14.99
N PHE A 517 -11.72 -6.50 14.93
CA PHE A 517 -11.54 -7.81 15.58
C PHE A 517 -10.17 -8.47 15.27
N ASP A 518 -9.70 -8.30 14.05
CA ASP A 518 -8.40 -8.69 13.52
C ASP A 518 -7.21 -8.36 14.45
N THR A 519 -7.20 -7.17 15.08
CA THR A 519 -6.10 -6.77 15.98
C THR A 519 -6.20 -7.44 17.34
N GLU A 520 -7.40 -7.77 17.81
CA GLU A 520 -7.60 -8.52 19.05
C GLU A 520 -7.16 -9.97 18.87
N LEU A 521 -7.53 -10.61 17.75
CA LEU A 521 -7.06 -11.96 17.40
C LEU A 521 -5.54 -12.05 17.35
N PHE A 522 -4.88 -11.09 16.67
CA PHE A 522 -3.41 -11.03 16.66
C PHE A 522 -2.80 -10.79 18.02
N THR A 523 -3.37 -9.88 18.81
CA THR A 523 -2.86 -9.62 20.16
C THR A 523 -2.93 -10.87 21.03
N HIS A 524 -4.03 -11.62 20.97
CA HIS A 524 -4.14 -12.89 21.68
C HIS A 524 -3.17 -13.96 21.15
N ALA A 525 -2.94 -14.05 19.85
CA ALA A 525 -1.96 -14.97 19.28
C ALA A 525 -0.53 -14.64 19.73
N LEU A 526 -0.14 -13.35 19.72
CA LEU A 526 1.16 -12.90 20.24
C LEU A 526 1.31 -13.19 21.73
N ASN A 527 0.25 -13.04 22.53
CA ASN A 527 0.26 -13.38 23.95
C ASN A 527 0.39 -14.89 24.22
N LEU A 528 0.20 -15.73 23.20
CA LEU A 528 0.49 -17.17 23.23
C LEU A 528 1.88 -17.50 22.65
N GLU A 529 2.71 -16.49 22.41
CA GLU A 529 4.03 -16.62 21.79
C GLU A 529 3.99 -17.23 20.38
N ALA A 530 2.84 -17.16 19.70
CA ALA A 530 2.73 -17.58 18.31
C ALA A 530 3.54 -16.65 17.41
N ALA A 531 4.25 -17.22 16.44
CA ALA A 531 4.92 -16.44 15.41
C ALA A 531 3.91 -15.97 14.35
N ILE A 532 4.02 -14.71 13.89
CA ILE A 532 3.03 -14.07 13.00
C ILE A 532 3.63 -13.78 11.61
N LYS A 533 3.57 -14.67 10.63
CA LYS A 533 4.21 -14.42 9.33
C LYS A 533 3.38 -13.46 8.46
N GLU A 534 3.96 -12.29 8.15
CA GLU A 534 3.42 -11.34 7.16
C GLU A 534 3.87 -11.76 5.76
N ILE A 535 2.93 -12.03 4.86
CA ILE A 535 3.19 -12.56 3.52
C ILE A 535 2.70 -11.57 2.49
N GLY A 536 3.56 -11.17 1.54
CA GLY A 536 3.13 -10.36 0.42
C GLY A 536 2.10 -11.08 -0.43
N ILE A 537 0.98 -10.41 -0.74
CA ILE A 537 -0.10 -10.94 -1.58
C ILE A 537 -0.45 -9.92 -2.67
N PHE A 538 -0.93 -10.40 -3.81
CA PHE A 538 -1.56 -9.57 -4.82
C PHE A 538 -3.04 -9.34 -4.47
N TRP A 539 -3.39 -8.08 -4.22
CA TRP A 539 -4.76 -7.65 -3.96
C TRP A 539 -5.29 -6.96 -5.22
N SER A 540 -6.53 -7.27 -5.63
CA SER A 540 -7.18 -6.57 -6.74
C SER A 540 -8.64 -6.29 -6.38
N ASP A 541 -8.90 -5.11 -5.84
CA ASP A 541 -10.22 -4.66 -5.42
C ASP A 541 -11.25 -4.87 -6.53
N SER A 542 -12.44 -5.34 -6.14
CA SER A 542 -13.51 -5.64 -7.09
C SER A 542 -14.15 -4.38 -7.67
N ALA A 543 -14.32 -3.31 -6.89
CA ALA A 543 -14.78 -2.01 -7.36
C ALA A 543 -14.48 -0.91 -6.32
N PRO A 544 -14.13 0.32 -6.73
CA PRO A 544 -13.79 1.40 -5.80
C PRO A 544 -14.96 1.78 -4.89
N GLU A 545 -16.20 1.69 -5.39
CA GLU A 545 -17.41 2.01 -4.60
C GLU A 545 -17.85 0.87 -3.67
N ALA A 546 -17.30 -0.34 -3.88
CA ALA A 546 -17.69 -1.53 -3.12
C ALA A 546 -16.63 -1.93 -2.09
N SER A 547 -15.33 -1.73 -2.34
CA SER A 547 -14.25 -2.21 -1.46
C SER A 547 -13.90 -1.27 -0.30
N GLY A 548 -14.42 -0.04 -0.30
CA GLY A 548 -14.09 1.01 0.68
C GLY A 548 -14.77 0.85 2.05
N THR A 549 -14.02 1.12 3.12
CA THR A 549 -14.59 1.35 4.46
C THR A 549 -14.92 2.82 4.60
N ASN A 550 -16.21 3.14 4.73
CA ASN A 550 -16.66 4.53 4.87
C ASN A 550 -16.10 5.21 6.13
N VAL A 551 -16.11 6.54 6.15
CA VAL A 551 -15.57 7.35 7.26
C VAL A 551 -16.19 7.03 8.62
N THR A 552 -17.49 6.70 8.69
CA THR A 552 -18.14 6.36 9.97
C THR A 552 -17.60 5.05 10.55
N GLU A 553 -17.38 4.04 9.70
CA GLU A 553 -16.76 2.78 10.12
C GLU A 553 -15.28 2.99 10.51
N ARG A 554 -14.54 3.88 9.84
CA ARG A 554 -13.16 4.22 10.25
C ARG A 554 -13.11 4.78 11.67
N TRP A 555 -14.00 5.70 12.02
CA TRP A 555 -14.10 6.21 13.39
C TRP A 555 -14.55 5.14 14.39
N ARG A 556 -15.50 4.27 14.00
CA ARG A 556 -15.92 3.14 14.84
C ARG A 556 -14.76 2.18 15.12
N MET A 557 -13.97 1.83 14.10
CA MET A 557 -12.79 1.00 14.25
C MET A 557 -11.80 1.62 15.23
N PHE A 558 -11.57 2.94 15.14
CA PHE A 558 -10.64 3.60 16.04
C PHE A 558 -11.12 3.59 17.49
N LYS A 559 -12.42 3.80 17.72
CA LYS A 559 -13.04 3.63 19.04
C LYS A 559 -12.83 2.22 19.57
N SER A 560 -13.09 1.20 18.75
CA SER A 560 -12.87 -0.19 19.14
C SER A 560 -11.40 -0.51 19.43
N TRP A 561 -10.43 0.08 18.70
CA TRP A 561 -9.00 -0.05 19.04
C TRP A 561 -8.65 0.57 20.39
N ILE A 562 -9.24 1.71 20.74
CA ILE A 562 -9.05 2.30 22.07
C ILE A 562 -9.62 1.38 23.15
N ASP A 563 -10.80 0.82 22.93
CA ASP A 563 -11.40 -0.13 23.86
C ASP A 563 -10.54 -1.40 23.99
N GLN A 564 -10.01 -1.92 22.89
CA GLN A 564 -9.04 -3.04 22.89
C GLN A 564 -7.80 -2.68 23.69
N TYR A 565 -7.19 -1.51 23.45
CA TYR A 565 -6.02 -1.03 24.19
C TYR A 565 -6.26 -1.05 25.70
N LYS A 566 -7.39 -0.50 26.17
CA LYS A 566 -7.75 -0.52 27.60
C LYS A 566 -7.85 -1.92 28.21
N ARG A 567 -8.23 -2.92 27.42
CA ARG A 567 -8.43 -4.31 27.90
C ARG A 567 -7.17 -5.16 27.78
N LEU A 568 -6.39 -4.96 26.72
CA LEU A 568 -5.39 -5.91 26.25
C LEU A 568 -3.95 -5.39 26.37
N ALA A 569 -3.74 -4.07 26.46
CA ALA A 569 -2.40 -3.51 26.39
C ALA A 569 -1.56 -3.98 27.59
N PRO A 570 -0.46 -4.70 27.36
CA PRO A 570 0.38 -5.22 28.44
C PRO A 570 1.25 -4.13 29.08
N LYS A 571 1.37 -2.96 28.43
CA LYS A 571 2.17 -1.81 28.87
C LYS A 571 1.39 -0.54 28.57
N GLU A 572 1.40 0.39 29.51
CA GLU A 572 0.85 1.73 29.29
C GLU A 572 1.80 2.51 28.37
N THR A 573 1.34 2.77 27.15
CA THR A 573 2.11 3.47 26.09
C THR A 573 1.75 4.94 25.98
N MET A 574 0.70 5.35 26.67
CA MET A 574 0.06 6.65 26.58
C MET A 574 -0.53 7.01 27.94
N SER A 575 -0.36 8.26 28.34
CA SER A 575 -0.94 8.75 29.61
C SER A 575 -2.47 8.71 29.56
N GLU A 576 -3.11 8.52 30.71
CA GLU A 576 -4.57 8.58 30.83
C GLU A 576 -5.15 9.90 30.31
N GLN A 577 -4.42 11.01 30.49
CA GLN A 577 -4.82 12.34 29.99
C GLN A 577 -4.83 12.39 28.45
N ASP A 578 -3.78 11.88 27.80
CA ASP A 578 -3.69 11.84 26.35
C ASP A 578 -4.74 10.89 25.75
N LEU A 579 -4.95 9.73 26.38
CA LEU A 579 -5.96 8.77 25.96
C LEU A 579 -7.36 9.38 26.01
N LYS A 580 -7.71 10.07 27.11
CA LYS A 580 -8.99 10.80 27.25
C LYS A 580 -9.13 11.91 26.21
N ALA A 581 -8.05 12.61 25.86
CA ALA A 581 -8.07 13.64 24.84
C ALA A 581 -8.34 13.06 23.44
N ILE A 582 -7.72 11.92 23.12
CA ILE A 582 -7.95 11.19 21.86
C ILE A 582 -9.38 10.64 21.82
N GLU A 583 -9.87 10.01 22.88
CA GLU A 583 -11.24 9.49 22.99
C GLU A 583 -12.29 10.56 22.68
N LYS A 584 -12.13 11.74 23.28
CA LYS A 584 -13.04 12.85 23.03
C LYS A 584 -13.08 13.23 21.53
N LEU A 585 -11.93 13.29 20.87
CA LEU A 585 -11.85 13.59 19.44
C LEU A 585 -12.44 12.46 18.59
N VAL A 586 -12.23 11.20 18.98
CA VAL A 586 -12.80 10.03 18.29
C VAL A 586 -14.31 10.02 18.40
N ASP A 587 -14.88 10.30 19.58
CA ASP A 587 -16.33 10.41 19.77
C ASP A 587 -16.91 11.59 18.99
N GLU A 588 -16.23 12.74 18.96
CA GLU A 588 -16.61 13.89 18.14
C GLU A 588 -16.63 13.53 16.65
N GLY A 589 -15.55 12.92 16.15
CA GLY A 589 -15.41 12.47 14.77
C GLY A 589 -16.47 11.43 14.39
N PHE A 590 -16.69 10.43 15.23
CA PHE A 590 -17.71 9.40 15.02
C PHE A 590 -19.13 10.01 14.91
N ASN A 591 -19.47 10.91 15.83
CA ASN A 591 -20.79 11.55 15.85
C ASN A 591 -21.02 12.45 14.62
N LEU A 592 -20.01 13.20 14.20
CA LEU A 592 -20.08 14.08 13.02
C LEU A 592 -20.13 13.27 11.71
N ALA A 593 -19.33 12.21 11.60
CA ALA A 593 -19.38 11.30 10.47
C ALA A 593 -20.77 10.65 10.32
N GLY A 594 -21.40 10.25 11.44
CA GLY A 594 -22.78 9.75 11.44
C GLY A 594 -23.82 10.77 10.97
N GLN A 595 -23.52 12.07 11.09
CA GLN A 595 -24.32 13.17 10.56
C GLN A 595 -23.93 13.56 9.12
N LYS A 596 -23.03 12.80 8.46
CA LYS A 596 -22.48 13.09 7.13
C LYS A 596 -21.80 14.47 7.04
N LYS A 597 -21.15 14.89 8.13
CA LYS A 597 -20.34 16.11 8.17
C LYS A 597 -18.86 15.75 8.01
N ASP A 598 -18.10 16.60 7.35
CA ASP A 598 -16.65 16.43 7.20
C ASP A 598 -15.94 16.40 8.56
N THR A 599 -15.03 15.43 8.72
CA THR A 599 -14.26 15.15 9.93
C THR A 599 -12.75 15.29 9.72
N THR A 600 -12.33 15.79 8.56
CA THR A 600 -10.92 15.94 8.17
C THR A 600 -10.14 16.76 9.20
N ASP A 601 -10.72 17.84 9.73
CA ASP A 601 -10.05 18.67 10.75
C ASP A 601 -9.87 17.96 12.10
N ILE A 602 -10.73 17.01 12.44
CA ILE A 602 -10.59 16.17 13.64
C ILE A 602 -9.44 15.19 13.46
N ALA A 603 -9.35 14.56 12.28
CA ALA A 603 -8.23 13.71 11.91
C ALA A 603 -6.89 14.47 11.98
N LYS A 604 -6.82 15.71 11.48
CA LYS A 604 -5.63 16.57 11.62
C LYS A 604 -5.26 16.86 13.08
N LYS A 605 -6.24 17.11 13.95
CA LYS A 605 -6.01 17.29 15.41
C LYS A 605 -5.39 16.03 16.03
N ILE A 606 -5.87 14.85 15.64
CA ILE A 606 -5.30 13.56 16.07
C ILE A 606 -3.85 13.41 15.64
N VAL A 607 -3.50 13.71 14.39
CA VAL A 607 -2.11 13.69 13.91
C VAL A 607 -1.23 14.61 14.75
N LYS A 608 -1.72 15.81 15.08
CA LYS A 608 -1.01 16.78 15.93
C LYS A 608 -0.78 16.25 17.36
N ILE A 609 -1.73 15.52 17.94
CA ILE A 609 -1.54 14.86 19.25
C ILE A 609 -0.53 13.74 19.11
N ALA A 610 -0.67 12.87 18.10
CA ALA A 610 0.23 11.75 17.85
C ALA A 610 1.70 12.22 17.70
N GLY A 611 1.93 13.36 17.06
CA GLY A 611 3.26 13.96 16.93
C GLY A 611 3.88 14.46 18.25
N LYS A 612 3.08 14.65 19.29
CA LYS A 612 3.52 15.09 20.63
C LYS A 612 3.66 13.94 21.62
N LEU A 613 3.01 12.80 21.37
CA LEU A 613 3.09 11.65 22.25
C LEU A 613 4.55 11.18 22.39
N PRO A 614 5.00 10.81 23.60
CA PRO A 614 6.36 10.32 23.79
C PRO A 614 6.57 9.15 22.84
N LYS A 615 7.53 9.29 21.92
CA LYS A 615 7.84 8.19 20.99
C LYS A 615 8.17 6.99 21.87
N HIS A 616 7.39 5.91 21.73
CA HIS A 616 7.80 4.62 22.26
C HIS A 616 9.14 4.33 21.59
N LYS A 617 10.24 4.65 22.27
CA LYS A 617 11.56 4.26 21.84
C LYS A 617 11.54 2.75 21.97
N LYS A 618 11.15 2.07 20.89
CA LYS A 618 11.66 0.73 20.64
C LYS A 618 13.13 0.87 20.94
N LYS A 619 13.66 0.04 21.84
CA LYS A 619 15.10 -0.07 22.11
C LYS A 619 15.81 -0.62 20.86
N GLU A 620 15.37 -0.24 19.67
CA GLU A 620 16.24 -0.26 18.51
C GLU A 620 17.40 0.64 18.93
N PRO A 621 18.65 0.13 18.91
CA PRO A 621 19.81 1.01 19.07
C PRO A 621 19.54 2.19 18.15
N GLU A 622 19.71 3.43 18.61
CA GLU A 622 19.51 4.58 17.73
C GLU A 622 20.40 4.36 16.51
N ILE A 623 19.78 3.83 15.44
CA ILE A 623 20.47 3.48 14.21
C ILE A 623 20.80 4.84 13.65
N ALA A 624 22.07 5.13 13.75
CA ALA A 624 22.66 6.37 13.38
C ALA A 624 23.29 6.14 12.00
N PRO A 625 22.49 6.22 10.92
CA PRO A 625 23.01 5.91 9.60
C PRO A 625 24.13 6.89 9.29
N TYR A 626 25.28 6.34 8.95
CA TYR A 626 26.33 7.08 8.28
C TYR A 626 25.74 7.69 6.98
N PRO A 627 26.01 8.96 6.64
CA PRO A 627 25.31 9.68 5.57
C PRO A 627 25.55 9.14 4.15
N LEU A 628 26.57 8.29 3.97
CA LEU A 628 26.87 7.66 2.70
C LEU A 628 25.88 6.53 2.39
N GLY A 629 25.36 6.45 1.17
CA GLY A 629 24.62 5.31 0.66
C GLY A 629 25.44 4.59 -0.42
N LEU A 630 26.09 3.49 -0.06
CA LEU A 630 26.76 2.58 -0.99
C LEU A 630 25.83 1.43 -1.40
N GLU A 631 25.58 1.30 -2.70
CA GLU A 631 24.92 0.10 -3.21
C GLU A 631 25.89 -1.08 -3.14
N ILE A 632 25.67 -1.97 -2.18
CA ILE A 632 26.45 -3.20 -2.06
C ILE A 632 25.67 -4.36 -2.67
N ASP A 633 26.35 -5.21 -3.45
CA ASP A 633 25.78 -6.46 -3.94
C ASP A 633 25.62 -7.43 -2.77
N LYS A 634 24.39 -7.57 -2.27
CA LYS A 634 24.08 -8.45 -1.14
C LYS A 634 24.38 -9.94 -1.43
N ASN A 635 24.56 -10.31 -2.70
CA ASN A 635 24.84 -11.69 -3.12
C ASN A 635 26.32 -11.94 -3.41
N ALA A 636 27.16 -10.91 -3.43
CA ALA A 636 28.58 -11.10 -3.67
C ALA A 636 29.21 -11.90 -2.53
N SER A 637 29.83 -13.03 -2.87
CA SER A 637 30.60 -13.83 -1.92
C SER A 637 31.71 -12.99 -1.34
N LEU A 638 31.76 -12.88 -0.01
CA LEU A 638 32.82 -12.16 0.67
C LEU A 638 34.12 -12.94 0.55
N ASP A 639 35.10 -12.32 -0.10
CA ASP A 639 36.48 -12.81 -0.13
C ASP A 639 37.04 -12.80 1.31
N SER A 640 37.59 -13.93 1.75
CA SER A 640 38.20 -14.05 3.06
C SER A 640 39.33 -13.04 3.24
N ALA A 641 40.13 -12.79 2.20
CA ALA A 641 41.23 -11.84 2.26
C ALA A 641 40.74 -10.40 2.48
N LYS A 642 39.61 -10.00 1.88
CA LYS A 642 39.04 -8.67 2.12
C LYS A 642 38.36 -8.56 3.48
N THR A 643 37.77 -9.64 3.97
CA THR A 643 37.22 -9.71 5.33
C THR A 643 38.35 -9.55 6.35
N ASP A 644 39.49 -10.20 6.13
CA ASP A 644 40.68 -10.06 6.97
C ASP A 644 41.21 -8.62 6.94
N ASN A 645 41.28 -7.99 5.76
CA ASN A 645 41.64 -6.58 5.67
C ASN A 645 40.68 -5.69 6.47
N LEU A 646 39.36 -5.95 6.41
CA LEU A 646 38.36 -5.14 7.12
C LEU A 646 38.56 -5.26 8.63
N ASN A 647 38.78 -6.48 9.12
CA ASN A 647 39.13 -6.70 10.52
C ASN A 647 40.39 -5.94 10.91
N MET A 648 41.43 -5.91 10.06
CA MET A 648 42.64 -5.12 10.35
C MET A 648 42.37 -3.62 10.50
N TYR A 649 41.51 -3.01 9.66
CA TYR A 649 41.14 -1.60 9.86
C TYR A 649 40.37 -1.38 11.15
N LEU A 650 39.44 -2.28 11.46
CA LEU A 650 38.59 -2.19 12.66
C LEU A 650 39.40 -2.42 13.94
N ASP A 651 40.31 -3.40 13.95
CA ASP A 651 41.24 -3.66 15.06
C ASP A 651 42.15 -2.45 15.32
N ASN A 652 42.63 -1.78 14.25
CA ASN A 652 43.48 -0.61 14.37
C ASN A 652 42.72 0.69 14.72
N SER A 653 41.39 0.70 14.63
CA SER A 653 40.58 1.86 15.05
C SER A 653 40.64 2.11 16.56
N GLY A 654 40.97 1.06 17.35
CA GLY A 654 41.01 1.13 18.82
C GLY A 654 39.64 1.04 19.51
N TYR A 655 38.57 0.73 18.77
CA TYR A 655 37.21 0.59 19.31
C TYR A 655 36.69 -0.84 19.22
N GLY A 656 35.87 -1.24 20.20
CA GLY A 656 35.17 -2.53 20.15
C GLY A 656 34.15 -2.54 19.01
N TYR A 657 34.12 -3.61 18.21
CA TYR A 657 33.21 -3.76 17.08
C TYR A 657 32.64 -5.17 16.95
N GLU A 658 31.55 -5.29 16.20
CA GLU A 658 30.93 -6.57 15.80
C GLU A 658 30.54 -6.50 14.31
N LEU A 659 30.92 -7.50 13.51
CA LEU A 659 30.51 -7.55 12.10
C LEU A 659 29.12 -8.19 11.97
N GLU A 660 28.13 -7.40 11.55
CA GLU A 660 26.74 -7.82 11.36
C GLU A 660 26.30 -7.59 9.90
N SER A 661 25.28 -8.32 9.44
CA SER A 661 24.67 -8.07 8.12
C SER A 661 23.42 -7.22 8.30
N PHE A 662 23.45 -5.95 7.90
CA PHE A 662 22.27 -5.08 7.98
C PHE A 662 21.46 -5.14 6.67
N THR A 663 20.15 -5.27 6.81
CA THR A 663 19.23 -5.31 5.66
C THR A 663 18.80 -3.92 5.18
N ASN A 664 18.91 -2.91 6.05
CA ASN A 664 18.38 -1.55 5.87
C ASN A 664 19.40 -0.49 5.41
N GLY A 665 20.58 -0.89 4.90
CA GLY A 665 21.54 0.03 4.29
C GLY A 665 22.39 0.87 5.24
N GLY A 666 22.33 0.64 6.55
CA GLY A 666 23.32 1.19 7.49
C GLY A 666 24.68 0.49 7.35
N TYR A 667 25.78 1.22 7.53
CA TYR A 667 27.15 0.67 7.52
C TYR A 667 27.75 0.52 8.90
N ALA A 668 27.33 1.36 9.85
CA ALA A 668 27.71 1.32 11.24
C ALA A 668 26.49 1.61 12.11
N VAL A 669 26.39 0.93 13.26
CA VAL A 669 25.38 1.17 14.30
C VAL A 669 26.06 1.11 15.65
N TYR A 670 25.87 2.12 16.50
CA TYR A 670 26.34 2.02 17.87
C TYR A 670 25.40 1.16 18.72
N ASP A 671 25.91 0.09 19.31
CA ASP A 671 25.20 -0.68 20.33
C ASP A 671 25.53 -0.07 21.71
N ALA A 672 24.61 0.75 22.22
CA ALA A 672 24.80 1.45 23.49
C ALA A 672 24.87 0.52 24.70
N ASP A 673 24.21 -0.64 24.64
CA ASP A 673 24.21 -1.60 25.74
C ASP A 673 25.57 -2.34 25.82
N LYS A 674 26.12 -2.73 24.66
CA LYS A 674 27.44 -3.40 24.57
C LYS A 674 28.63 -2.43 24.51
N LYS A 675 28.39 -1.14 24.25
CA LYS A 675 29.41 -0.12 23.97
C LYS A 675 30.33 -0.47 22.80
N ILE A 676 29.78 -1.07 21.75
CA ILE A 676 30.52 -1.46 20.53
C ILE A 676 29.89 -0.82 19.30
N VAL A 677 30.66 -0.68 18.22
CA VAL A 677 30.14 -0.31 16.90
C VAL A 677 29.90 -1.57 16.09
N LYS A 678 28.66 -1.83 15.72
CA LYS A 678 28.31 -2.89 14.79
C LYS A 678 28.55 -2.41 13.36
N ILE A 679 29.38 -3.10 12.60
CA ILE A 679 29.81 -2.70 11.26
C ILE A 679 29.25 -3.68 10.24
N ASN A 680 28.78 -3.17 9.10
CA ASN A 680 28.20 -4.00 8.06
C ASN A 680 29.30 -4.86 7.43
N ARG A 681 29.17 -6.18 7.52
CA ARG A 681 30.15 -7.11 6.92
C ARG A 681 30.29 -6.90 5.40
N ALA A 682 29.27 -6.37 4.75
CA ALA A 682 29.27 -6.07 3.32
C ALA A 682 30.34 -5.02 2.91
N LEU A 683 30.86 -4.20 3.85
CA LEU A 683 32.00 -3.30 3.60
C LEU A 683 33.26 -4.05 3.12
N ALA A 684 33.38 -5.33 3.48
CA ALA A 684 34.49 -6.16 3.04
C ALA A 684 34.56 -6.27 1.50
N GLN A 685 33.47 -6.04 0.75
CA GLN A 685 33.49 -6.15 -0.71
C GLN A 685 34.43 -5.15 -1.39
N PHE A 686 34.64 -3.98 -0.78
CA PHE A 686 35.47 -2.90 -1.33
C PHE A 686 36.59 -2.48 -0.37
N THR A 687 36.85 -3.27 0.67
CA THR A 687 37.98 -3.03 1.57
C THR A 687 39.30 -3.22 0.82
N PRO A 688 40.16 -2.20 0.72
CA PRO A 688 41.48 -2.32 0.09
C PRO A 688 42.44 -3.10 0.99
N ALA A 689 43.52 -3.63 0.41
CA ALA A 689 44.58 -4.29 1.18
C ALA A 689 45.11 -3.36 2.28
N TYR A 690 45.17 -3.86 3.51
CA TYR A 690 45.67 -3.08 4.65
C TYR A 690 47.16 -2.75 4.45
N GLY A 691 47.53 -1.47 4.50
CA GLY A 691 48.92 -1.06 4.28
C GLY A 691 49.13 0.45 4.12
N ALA A 692 50.24 0.83 3.48
CA ALA A 692 50.67 2.22 3.35
C ALA A 692 50.26 2.86 2.00
N THR A 693 49.16 2.44 1.40
CA THR A 693 48.62 3.02 0.16
C THR A 693 47.61 4.13 0.46
N ASP A 694 47.41 5.04 -0.48
CA ASP A 694 46.40 6.11 -0.33
C ASP A 694 44.99 5.54 -0.20
N ALA A 695 44.66 4.46 -0.93
CA ALA A 695 43.40 3.74 -0.79
C ALA A 695 43.22 3.16 0.62
N SER A 696 44.28 2.57 1.19
CA SER A 696 44.26 2.06 2.57
C SER A 696 44.04 3.19 3.58
N ARG A 697 44.75 4.32 3.41
CA ARG A 697 44.60 5.49 4.27
C ARG A 697 43.20 6.08 4.18
N ALA A 698 42.65 6.24 2.98
CA ALA A 698 41.29 6.72 2.76
C ALA A 698 40.25 5.81 3.40
N PHE A 699 40.43 4.49 3.29
CA PHE A 699 39.51 3.53 3.89
C PHE A 699 39.59 3.55 5.43
N ALA A 700 40.79 3.72 5.99
CA ALA A 700 40.96 3.91 7.43
C ALA A 700 40.23 5.18 7.93
N ILE A 701 40.29 6.28 7.16
CA ILE A 701 39.55 7.52 7.46
C ILE A 701 38.04 7.26 7.45
N LEU A 702 37.52 6.53 6.44
CA LEU A 702 36.11 6.14 6.37
C LEU A 702 35.68 5.34 7.62
N ILE A 703 36.44 4.32 8.00
CA ILE A 703 36.15 3.49 9.18
C ILE A 703 36.15 4.32 10.46
N ASN A 704 37.15 5.19 10.64
CA ASN A 704 37.22 6.07 11.80
C ASN A 704 36.06 7.06 11.82
N ASP A 705 35.70 7.66 10.69
CA ASP A 705 34.58 8.60 10.60
C ASP A 705 33.23 7.94 10.91
N MET A 706 33.03 6.70 10.45
CA MET A 706 31.86 5.88 10.79
C MET A 706 31.77 5.59 12.28
N ILE A 707 32.88 5.24 12.91
CA ILE A 707 32.96 5.01 14.36
C ILE A 707 32.70 6.31 15.12
N GLN A 708 33.27 7.44 14.68
CA GLN A 708 33.03 8.74 15.31
C GLN A 708 31.57 9.17 15.22
N HIS A 709 30.90 8.96 14.09
CA HIS A 709 29.45 9.15 14.01
C HIS A 709 28.74 8.32 15.08
N ALA A 710 28.98 7.01 15.10
CA ALA A 710 28.37 6.09 16.05
C ALA A 710 28.56 6.55 17.52
N LEU A 711 29.76 7.01 17.88
CA LEU A 711 30.06 7.53 19.22
C LEU A 711 29.39 8.87 19.53
N LEU A 712 29.30 9.79 18.58
CA LEU A 712 28.63 11.07 18.79
C LEU A 712 27.12 10.86 19.00
N TYR A 713 26.52 9.93 18.27
CA TYR A 713 25.13 9.53 18.54
C TYR A 713 24.97 8.84 19.90
N ALA A 714 25.95 8.03 20.33
CA ALA A 714 25.97 7.45 21.67
C ALA A 714 25.92 8.49 22.80
N GLN A 715 26.47 9.68 22.54
CA GLN A 715 26.41 10.83 23.47
C GLN A 715 25.05 11.54 23.46
N GLY A 716 24.07 11.04 22.70
CA GLY A 716 22.74 11.61 22.58
C GLY A 716 22.66 12.81 21.64
N LYS A 717 23.68 13.03 20.80
CA LYS A 717 23.66 14.10 19.79
C LYS A 717 22.70 13.72 18.66
N ASP A 718 21.91 14.70 18.22
CA ASP A 718 21.06 14.50 17.04
C ASP A 718 21.89 14.48 15.75
N LYS A 719 21.27 14.00 14.67
CA LYS A 719 21.88 13.83 13.35
C LYS A 719 22.55 15.10 12.81
N TRP A 720 21.92 16.26 12.98
CA TRP A 720 22.45 17.51 12.48
C TRP A 720 23.70 17.92 13.26
N THR A 721 23.66 17.76 14.59
CA THR A 721 24.81 18.04 15.45
C THR A 721 26.00 17.12 15.12
N VAL A 722 25.76 15.82 14.92
CA VAL A 722 26.82 14.88 14.49
C VAL A 722 27.43 15.31 13.16
N TRP A 723 26.59 15.64 12.17
CA TRP A 723 27.07 16.06 10.85
C TRP A 723 27.89 17.35 10.90
N GLN A 724 27.45 18.32 11.71
CA GLN A 724 28.17 19.58 11.88
C GLN A 724 29.56 19.34 12.48
N GLU A 725 29.67 18.53 13.54
CA GLU A 725 30.96 18.26 14.18
C GLU A 725 31.92 17.49 13.28
N ARG A 726 31.41 16.57 12.45
CA ARG A 726 32.25 15.87 11.47
C ARG A 726 32.65 16.77 10.30
N ALA A 727 31.77 17.68 9.87
CA ALA A 727 32.13 18.71 8.90
C ALA A 727 33.21 19.65 9.43
N ASP A 728 33.13 20.05 10.70
CA ASP A 728 34.14 20.89 11.35
C ASP A 728 35.48 20.14 11.46
N TYR A 729 35.47 18.84 11.79
CA TYR A 729 36.68 17.99 11.73
C TYR A 729 37.32 18.02 10.33
N PHE A 730 36.56 17.76 9.27
CA PHE A 730 37.10 17.75 7.90
C PHE A 730 37.56 19.12 7.40
N LYS A 731 37.03 20.20 7.96
CA LYS A 731 37.52 21.56 7.70
C LYS A 731 38.91 21.79 8.29
N GLU A 732 39.20 21.18 9.43
CA GLU A 732 40.52 21.21 10.08
C GLU A 732 41.49 20.18 9.47
N HIS A 733 40.96 19.13 8.81
CA HIS A 733 41.70 18.04 8.16
C HIS A 733 41.37 17.90 6.66
N PRO A 734 41.63 18.93 5.83
CA PRO A 734 41.23 18.93 4.43
C PRO A 734 41.89 17.83 3.59
N GLU A 735 43.09 17.38 3.96
CA GLU A 735 43.78 16.25 3.33
C GLU A 735 43.06 14.91 3.53
N GLU A 736 42.46 14.70 4.71
CA GLU A 736 41.67 13.50 4.99
C GLU A 736 40.35 13.53 4.25
N TYR A 737 39.73 14.72 4.19
CA TYR A 737 38.53 14.93 3.39
C TYR A 737 38.76 14.63 1.91
N LEU A 738 39.87 15.09 1.33
CA LEU A 738 40.19 14.84 -0.08
C LEU A 738 40.41 13.35 -0.36
N LEU A 739 41.11 12.64 0.51
CA LEU A 739 41.30 11.18 0.39
C LEU A 739 39.97 10.43 0.51
N LEU A 740 39.13 10.81 1.47
CA LEU A 740 37.80 10.22 1.64
C LEU A 740 36.92 10.51 0.42
N ALA A 741 36.88 11.75 -0.06
CA ALA A 741 36.12 12.12 -1.25
C ALA A 741 36.55 11.32 -2.48
N ASP A 742 37.86 11.19 -2.71
CA ASP A 742 38.41 10.41 -3.82
C ASP A 742 38.02 8.92 -3.74
N LEU A 743 38.08 8.31 -2.56
CA LEU A 743 37.61 6.93 -2.32
C LEU A 743 36.11 6.77 -2.58
N LEU A 744 35.31 7.79 -2.31
CA LEU A 744 33.86 7.73 -2.46
C LEU A 744 33.37 7.99 -3.89
N THR A 745 34.19 8.65 -4.71
CA THR A 745 33.86 8.97 -6.11
C THR A 745 34.36 7.94 -7.11
N ASN A 746 35.36 7.12 -6.74
CA ASN A 746 35.96 6.07 -7.57
C ASN A 746 35.59 4.68 -7.07
#